data_AF-M7Z099-F1
#
_entry.id   AF-M7Z099-F1
#
_cell.length_a   1.000
_cell.length_b   1.000
_cell.length_c   1.000
_cell.angle_alpha   90.00
_cell.angle_beta   90.00
_cell.angle_gamma   90.00
#
_symmetry.space_group_name_H-M   'P 1'
#
loop_
_entity.id
_entity.type
_entity.pdbx_description
1 polymer ?
#
loop_
_entity_poly.entity_id
_entity_poly.type
_entity_poly.pdbx_seq_one_letter_code
_entity_poly.pdbx_strand_id
1 'polypeptide(L)'
;MEEVIVLKAIVFFPQRKCFLLVGKQMLLLDLRFTHMMLTFEAGITGCDKSVGNLLYAVATKYPNNALVHRPALINYIVSTKIKNPAQLDAALSFLTNTGPESLDIGKFEEACGVGVVVSIEEIQSTVAEVLKENMEAILEQRYHINVGGLCGQVRKRHPWGDAKATKEEIEKKLAEILGPKTEADNVKPVKKKKEKPAKVEEKKVAVATAAPPSEEELNPYTIFPQPAENNKVHTEIFFSDGNIWRAHNTKEILEKHLKATGGKVMTRFPPEPNGYLHIGHAKAMFIDFGLAKERNGHCYLRFDDTNPEAEKKEYIDHIQEIVKWMGWEPYKVTYTSDYFQDLYEHAVELIRKGLAYVDHQTAEQIKEYREKKMDSPWRDRPIEESLQLFEDMRRGLIAEGAATLRMKQDMQNDNKNMSDLIAYRIKFTPHPHAGDKWCIYPSYDYAHCMVDSLENITHSLCTLEFDIRRPSYYWLLVALGLYQPYVWEYSRLNISHTMMSKRKLNRLVTEKWVDGWDDPRLLTLAGLRRRGVSATAINSFIRGIGITRSDNSLIRVDRLEYHIREELNKTASRTMVVLHPLKVVITNLEDGKVIDLDGKKWPDAPADEASSYYKVPFSKTVYIEKTDFRMKDSKDYYGLAPGKSALLRYAFPIKCTEVIYGDNPDDIVEIRAEYDPSKTSKPKGVLHWVAEPAPGVEPLKVEIRLFEKLFLSENPAELEDWLGDINPHSKEVVKGAYAVPSLATAVLGDKFQFERLGYFAVDTDSTPEKLVFNRTVTLRDSYGKAGPK
;
A
#
# COMPACT_ATOMS: atom_id res chain seq x y z
N MET A 1 -12.46 -39.40 -11.85
CA MET A 1 -12.30 -38.98 -13.27
C MET A 1 -11.76 -37.54 -13.41
N GLU A 2 -11.34 -36.89 -12.31
CA GLU A 2 -10.79 -35.53 -12.31
C GLU A 2 -9.24 -35.48 -12.44
N GLU A 3 -8.55 -36.59 -12.20
CA GLU A 3 -7.07 -36.64 -12.20
C GLU A 3 -6.44 -36.70 -13.61
N VAL A 4 -7.21 -37.03 -14.66
CA VAL A 4 -6.69 -37.06 -16.05
C VAL A 4 -6.77 -35.66 -16.71
N ILE A 5 -7.45 -34.70 -16.08
CA ILE A 5 -7.78 -33.38 -16.65
C ILE A 5 -6.70 -32.34 -16.35
N VAL A 6 -5.97 -32.48 -15.23
CA VAL A 6 -4.91 -31.53 -14.83
C VAL A 6 -3.66 -31.65 -15.72
N LEU A 7 -3.38 -32.85 -16.27
CA LEU A 7 -2.17 -33.09 -17.06
C LEU A 7 -2.22 -32.56 -18.51
N LYS A 8 -3.38 -32.26 -19.08
CA LYS A 8 -3.48 -31.85 -20.50
C LYS A 8 -3.45 -30.34 -20.74
N ALA A 9 -3.61 -29.51 -19.70
CA ALA A 9 -3.64 -28.04 -19.85
C ALA A 9 -2.26 -27.36 -19.76
N ILE A 10 -1.23 -28.06 -19.27
CA ILE A 10 0.15 -27.53 -19.18
C ILE A 10 0.79 -27.35 -20.58
N VAL A 11 0.18 -27.89 -21.64
CA VAL A 11 0.78 -27.97 -22.98
C VAL A 11 0.64 -26.68 -23.81
N PHE A 12 -0.22 -25.72 -23.45
CA PHE A 12 -0.61 -24.67 -24.40
C PHE A 12 -0.15 -23.23 -24.12
N PHE A 13 0.32 -22.85 -22.93
CA PHE A 13 0.77 -21.46 -22.65
C PHE A 13 2.24 -21.34 -22.21
N PRO A 14 3.00 -20.33 -22.68
CA PRO A 14 4.33 -20.05 -22.15
C PRO A 14 4.25 -19.59 -20.68
N GLN A 15 5.09 -20.16 -19.81
CA GLN A 15 5.12 -19.90 -18.35
C GLN A 15 5.08 -18.41 -17.98
N ARG A 16 5.73 -17.51 -18.74
CA ARG A 16 5.74 -16.06 -18.47
C ARG A 16 4.36 -15.38 -18.57
N LYS A 17 3.45 -15.83 -19.44
CA LYS A 17 2.08 -15.27 -19.50
C LYS A 17 1.21 -15.82 -18.37
N CYS A 18 1.45 -17.05 -17.91
CA CYS A 18 0.83 -17.56 -16.69
C CYS A 18 1.21 -16.70 -15.48
N PHE A 19 2.48 -16.30 -15.35
CA PHE A 19 2.94 -15.44 -14.25
C PHE A 19 2.36 -14.02 -14.25
N LEU A 20 2.15 -13.40 -15.42
CA LEU A 20 1.50 -12.08 -15.49
C LEU A 20 0.00 -12.13 -15.17
N LEU A 21 -0.65 -13.29 -15.38
CA LEU A 21 -2.08 -13.51 -15.11
C LEU A 21 -2.35 -13.92 -13.66
N VAL A 22 -1.38 -14.49 -12.94
CA VAL A 22 -1.50 -14.89 -11.52
C VAL A 22 -1.75 -13.71 -10.56
N GLY A 23 -1.53 -12.46 -10.99
CA GLY A 23 -1.78 -11.26 -10.18
C GLY A 23 -3.26 -10.88 -9.96
N LYS A 24 -4.23 -11.55 -10.59
CA LYS A 24 -5.68 -11.31 -10.39
C LYS A 24 -6.44 -12.62 -10.24
N GLN A 25 -6.44 -13.19 -9.04
CA GLN A 25 -6.94 -14.54 -8.76
C GLN A 25 -8.47 -14.68 -8.88
N MET A 26 -9.24 -13.62 -8.62
CA MET A 26 -10.71 -13.64 -8.72
C MET A 26 -11.20 -13.70 -10.19
N LEU A 27 -10.50 -12.99 -11.09
CA LEU A 27 -10.71 -13.09 -12.53
C LEU A 27 -10.34 -14.47 -13.07
N LEU A 28 -9.39 -15.20 -12.45
CA LEU A 28 -8.92 -16.49 -12.97
C LEU A 28 -9.93 -17.64 -12.75
N LEU A 29 -10.73 -17.61 -11.68
CA LEU A 29 -11.82 -18.56 -11.47
C LEU A 29 -13.01 -18.25 -12.38
N ASP A 30 -13.40 -16.97 -12.48
CA ASP A 30 -14.46 -16.52 -13.39
C ASP A 30 -14.10 -16.71 -14.86
N LEU A 31 -12.86 -16.41 -15.27
CA LEU A 31 -12.41 -16.65 -16.65
C LEU A 31 -12.25 -18.14 -16.98
N ARG A 32 -11.86 -18.99 -16.01
CA ARG A 32 -11.79 -20.44 -16.24
C ARG A 32 -13.19 -21.03 -16.41
N PHE A 33 -14.15 -20.60 -15.59
CA PHE A 33 -15.56 -20.95 -15.77
C PHE A 33 -16.12 -20.41 -17.09
N THR A 34 -15.83 -19.14 -17.42
CA THR A 34 -16.30 -18.49 -18.66
C THR A 34 -15.68 -19.12 -19.91
N HIS A 35 -14.39 -19.46 -19.90
CA HIS A 35 -13.74 -20.16 -21.02
C HIS A 35 -14.32 -21.56 -21.19
N MET A 36 -14.58 -22.29 -20.09
CA MET A 36 -15.22 -23.60 -20.11
C MET A 36 -16.67 -23.52 -20.62
N MET A 37 -17.42 -22.48 -20.22
CA MET A 37 -18.77 -22.20 -20.72
C MET A 37 -18.76 -21.86 -22.21
N LEU A 38 -17.81 -21.07 -22.69
CA LEU A 38 -17.67 -20.70 -24.10
C LEU A 38 -17.23 -21.89 -24.96
N THR A 39 -16.37 -22.79 -24.46
CA THR A 39 -16.04 -24.04 -25.16
C THR A 39 -17.22 -25.01 -25.22
N PHE A 40 -18.09 -24.98 -24.20
CA PHE A 40 -19.33 -25.76 -24.17
C PHE A 40 -20.40 -25.17 -25.11
N GLU A 41 -20.58 -23.84 -25.12
CA GLU A 41 -21.42 -23.10 -26.09
C GLU A 41 -20.94 -23.30 -27.53
N ALA A 42 -19.62 -23.43 -27.73
CA ALA A 42 -18.99 -23.71 -29.02
C ALA A 42 -19.10 -25.18 -29.47
N GLY A 43 -19.57 -26.10 -28.60
CA GLY A 43 -19.73 -27.52 -28.91
C GLY A 43 -18.43 -28.30 -29.19
N ILE A 44 -17.27 -27.80 -28.70
CA ILE A 44 -15.95 -28.36 -29.01
C ILE A 44 -15.26 -28.92 -27.77
N THR A 45 -14.74 -30.16 -27.86
CA THR A 45 -14.04 -30.86 -26.77
C THR A 45 -12.54 -30.55 -26.70
N GLY A 46 -12.04 -29.73 -27.64
CA GLY A 46 -10.69 -29.19 -27.70
C GLY A 46 -10.51 -28.27 -28.92
N CYS A 47 -9.61 -27.28 -28.85
CA CYS A 47 -9.30 -26.37 -29.95
C CYS A 47 -7.80 -26.13 -30.11
N ASP A 48 -7.38 -25.66 -31.29
CA ASP A 48 -6.00 -25.25 -31.51
C ASP A 48 -5.64 -23.98 -30.70
N LYS A 49 -4.34 -23.74 -30.51
CA LYS A 49 -3.84 -22.63 -29.69
C LYS A 49 -4.23 -21.25 -30.23
N SER A 50 -4.39 -21.09 -31.55
CA SER A 50 -4.82 -19.84 -32.17
C SER A 50 -6.28 -19.53 -31.84
N VAL A 51 -7.17 -20.50 -32.04
CA VAL A 51 -8.60 -20.45 -31.72
C VAL A 51 -8.80 -20.25 -30.22
N GLY A 52 -8.08 -20.97 -29.37
CA GLY A 52 -8.14 -20.81 -27.91
C GLY A 52 -7.76 -19.41 -27.44
N ASN A 53 -6.76 -18.77 -28.06
CA ASN A 53 -6.39 -17.38 -27.75
C ASN A 53 -7.47 -16.37 -28.16
N LEU A 54 -8.17 -16.60 -29.28
CA LEU A 54 -9.26 -15.74 -29.73
C LEU A 54 -10.50 -15.90 -28.85
N LEU A 55 -10.86 -17.13 -28.47
CA LEU A 55 -11.95 -17.40 -27.52
C LEU A 55 -11.67 -16.80 -26.13
N TYR A 56 -10.42 -16.81 -25.69
CA TYR A 56 -9.99 -16.10 -24.48
C TYR A 56 -10.19 -14.59 -24.58
N ALA A 57 -9.86 -14.00 -25.73
CA ALA A 57 -10.07 -12.57 -25.96
C ALA A 57 -11.57 -12.21 -26.00
N VAL A 58 -12.43 -13.08 -26.54
CA VAL A 58 -13.89 -12.96 -26.44
C VAL A 58 -14.34 -12.96 -24.98
N ALA A 59 -13.89 -13.91 -24.17
CA ALA A 59 -14.27 -13.99 -22.74
C ALA A 59 -13.96 -12.71 -21.94
N THR A 60 -12.94 -11.95 -22.36
CA THR A 60 -12.42 -10.80 -21.61
C THR A 60 -12.83 -9.44 -22.16
N LYS A 61 -13.19 -9.36 -23.45
CA LYS A 61 -13.42 -8.09 -24.15
C LYS A 61 -14.81 -7.97 -24.78
N TYR A 62 -15.67 -8.99 -24.65
CA TYR A 62 -16.96 -8.96 -25.32
C TYR A 62 -17.87 -7.84 -24.77
N PRO A 63 -18.48 -7.01 -25.64
CA PRO A 63 -19.30 -5.89 -25.20
C PRO A 63 -20.62 -6.35 -24.58
N ASN A 64 -20.97 -5.78 -23.41
CA ASN A 64 -22.17 -6.17 -22.64
C ASN A 64 -23.49 -5.84 -23.36
N ASN A 65 -23.51 -4.86 -24.26
CA ASN A 65 -24.70 -4.43 -24.99
C ASN A 65 -25.04 -5.30 -26.22
N ALA A 66 -24.20 -6.29 -26.57
CA ALA A 66 -24.36 -7.12 -27.76
C ALA A 66 -24.34 -8.63 -27.47
N LEU A 67 -24.62 -9.05 -26.22
CA LEU A 67 -24.52 -10.44 -25.77
C LEU A 67 -25.30 -11.44 -26.63
N VAL A 68 -26.40 -11.00 -27.25
CA VAL A 68 -27.23 -11.80 -28.16
C VAL A 68 -26.47 -12.34 -29.38
N HIS A 69 -25.37 -11.71 -29.79
CA HIS A 69 -24.56 -12.12 -30.95
C HIS A 69 -23.35 -12.98 -30.58
N ARG A 70 -23.15 -13.28 -29.30
CA ARG A 70 -21.96 -14.01 -28.81
C ARG A 70 -21.85 -15.41 -29.42
N PRO A 71 -22.93 -16.22 -29.52
CA PRO A 71 -22.85 -17.53 -30.17
C PRO A 71 -22.43 -17.44 -31.65
N ALA A 72 -22.88 -16.40 -32.36
CA ALA A 72 -22.50 -16.20 -33.75
C ALA A 72 -20.99 -15.92 -33.88
N LEU A 73 -20.43 -15.00 -33.09
CA LEU A 73 -18.99 -14.70 -33.13
C LEU A 73 -18.13 -15.93 -32.81
N ILE A 74 -18.56 -16.75 -31.84
CA ILE A 74 -17.88 -17.99 -31.48
C ILE A 74 -17.83 -18.95 -32.68
N ASN A 75 -18.95 -19.11 -33.40
CA ASN A 75 -18.97 -19.93 -34.62
C ASN A 75 -18.02 -19.42 -35.70
N TYR A 76 -17.86 -18.11 -35.86
CA TYR A 76 -16.88 -17.53 -36.81
C TYR A 76 -15.42 -17.81 -36.41
N ILE A 77 -15.12 -17.88 -35.12
CA ILE A 77 -13.78 -18.21 -34.62
C ILE A 77 -13.51 -19.71 -34.77
N VAL A 78 -14.47 -20.57 -34.41
CA VAL A 78 -14.33 -22.04 -34.49
C VAL A 78 -14.28 -22.52 -35.94
N SER A 79 -15.06 -21.93 -36.84
CA SER A 79 -14.98 -22.20 -38.29
C SER A 79 -13.75 -21.58 -38.95
N THR A 80 -12.86 -20.95 -38.18
CA THR A 80 -11.65 -20.25 -38.65
C THR A 80 -11.95 -19.15 -39.68
N LYS A 81 -13.16 -18.58 -39.70
CA LYS A 81 -13.44 -17.39 -40.52
C LYS A 81 -12.78 -16.13 -39.95
N ILE A 82 -12.69 -16.04 -38.62
CA ILE A 82 -11.89 -15.05 -37.89
C ILE A 82 -10.65 -15.76 -37.35
N LYS A 83 -9.48 -15.43 -37.91
CA LYS A 83 -8.22 -16.16 -37.71
C LYS A 83 -7.20 -15.38 -36.90
N ASN A 84 -7.32 -14.06 -36.82
CA ASN A 84 -6.32 -13.22 -36.16
C ASN A 84 -6.94 -12.15 -35.24
N PRO A 85 -6.15 -11.58 -34.31
CA PRO A 85 -6.66 -10.60 -33.36
C PRO A 85 -7.20 -9.31 -34.00
N ALA A 86 -6.71 -8.91 -35.17
CA ALA A 86 -7.20 -7.70 -35.83
C ALA A 86 -8.63 -7.90 -36.34
N GLN A 87 -8.93 -9.06 -36.95
CA GLN A 87 -10.28 -9.44 -37.34
C GLN A 87 -11.22 -9.54 -36.14
N LEU A 88 -10.73 -10.06 -35.00
CA LEU A 88 -11.51 -10.13 -33.77
C LEU A 88 -11.81 -8.73 -33.17
N ASP A 89 -10.82 -7.85 -33.10
CA ASP A 89 -11.01 -6.49 -32.60
C ASP A 89 -12.00 -5.70 -33.50
N ALA A 90 -11.95 -5.91 -34.82
CA ALA A 90 -12.92 -5.36 -35.76
C ALA A 90 -14.34 -5.91 -35.53
N ALA A 91 -14.48 -7.21 -35.30
CA ALA A 91 -15.75 -7.85 -34.97
C ALA A 91 -16.35 -7.33 -33.67
N LEU A 92 -15.55 -7.17 -32.62
CA LEU A 92 -16.00 -6.62 -31.34
C LEU A 92 -16.43 -5.15 -31.48
N SER A 93 -15.70 -4.37 -32.27
CA SER A 93 -16.06 -2.97 -32.55
C SER A 93 -17.38 -2.86 -33.32
N PHE A 94 -17.57 -3.69 -34.36
CA PHE A 94 -18.82 -3.74 -35.12
C PHE A 94 -20.00 -4.11 -34.23
N LEU A 95 -19.87 -5.18 -33.43
CA LEU A 95 -20.92 -5.65 -32.52
C LEU A 95 -21.25 -4.63 -31.42
N THR A 96 -20.26 -3.87 -30.93
CA THR A 96 -20.49 -2.80 -29.97
C THR A 96 -21.42 -1.72 -30.53
N ASN A 97 -21.27 -1.39 -31.82
CA ASN A 97 -22.08 -0.40 -32.52
C ASN A 97 -23.46 -0.95 -32.94
N THR A 98 -23.56 -2.25 -33.25
CA THR A 98 -24.84 -2.91 -33.57
C THR A 98 -25.73 -3.13 -32.34
N GLY A 99 -25.14 -3.37 -31.16
CA GLY A 99 -25.90 -3.59 -29.92
C GLY A 99 -26.79 -4.84 -30.00
N PRO A 100 -28.09 -4.76 -29.63
CA PRO A 100 -29.02 -5.90 -29.67
C PRO A 100 -29.77 -6.06 -31.02
N GLU A 101 -29.51 -5.23 -32.02
CA GLU A 101 -30.20 -5.25 -33.31
C GLU A 101 -29.83 -6.47 -34.17
N SER A 102 -30.66 -6.85 -35.15
CA SER A 102 -30.38 -8.01 -36.01
C SER A 102 -29.06 -7.84 -36.79
N LEU A 103 -28.18 -8.85 -36.73
CA LEU A 103 -26.87 -8.82 -37.36
C LEU A 103 -26.96 -8.97 -38.89
N ASP A 104 -26.61 -7.92 -39.64
CA ASP A 104 -26.39 -7.99 -41.09
C ASP A 104 -25.07 -8.73 -41.38
N ILE A 105 -25.20 -9.99 -41.80
CA ILE A 105 -24.06 -10.90 -42.02
C ILE A 105 -23.10 -10.36 -43.09
N GLY A 106 -23.62 -9.72 -44.16
CA GLY A 106 -22.79 -9.21 -45.25
C GLY A 106 -21.88 -8.08 -44.78
N LYS A 107 -22.45 -7.10 -44.08
CA LYS A 107 -21.68 -5.97 -43.50
C LYS A 107 -20.73 -6.43 -42.39
N PHE A 108 -21.13 -7.42 -41.61
CA PHE A 108 -20.30 -8.00 -40.57
C PHE A 108 -19.06 -8.70 -41.15
N GLU A 109 -19.23 -9.56 -42.16
CA GLU A 109 -18.12 -10.26 -42.81
C GLU A 109 -17.16 -9.28 -43.51
N GLU A 110 -17.68 -8.25 -44.18
CA GLU A 110 -16.89 -7.20 -44.82
C GLU A 110 -16.08 -6.38 -43.80
N ALA A 111 -16.71 -5.91 -42.72
CA ALA A 111 -16.06 -5.12 -41.68
C ALA A 111 -14.97 -5.91 -40.93
N CYS A 112 -15.13 -7.22 -40.82
CA CYS A 112 -14.19 -8.11 -40.15
C CYS A 112 -13.10 -8.67 -41.09
N GLY A 113 -13.14 -8.36 -42.39
CA GLY A 113 -12.22 -8.90 -43.37
C GLY A 113 -12.30 -10.43 -43.48
N VAL A 114 -13.49 -11.01 -43.32
CA VAL A 114 -13.69 -12.46 -43.45
C VAL A 114 -13.49 -12.84 -44.92
N GLY A 115 -12.63 -13.83 -45.17
CA GLY A 115 -12.26 -14.26 -46.52
C GLY A 115 -11.11 -13.47 -47.16
N VAL A 116 -10.64 -12.39 -46.53
CA VAL A 116 -9.45 -11.65 -47.00
C VAL A 116 -8.19 -12.42 -46.60
N VAL A 117 -7.40 -12.84 -47.59
CA VAL A 117 -6.11 -13.51 -47.40
C VAL A 117 -5.03 -12.58 -47.94
N VAL A 118 -4.18 -12.09 -47.04
CA VAL A 118 -2.98 -11.33 -47.44
C VAL A 118 -1.85 -12.34 -47.65
N SER A 119 -1.28 -12.37 -48.85
CA SER A 119 -0.24 -13.33 -49.19
C SER A 119 1.12 -12.92 -48.59
N ILE A 120 2.05 -13.88 -48.48
CA ILE A 120 3.40 -13.58 -47.97
C ILE A 120 4.13 -12.64 -48.95
N GLU A 121 3.88 -12.80 -50.25
CA GLU A 121 4.44 -11.95 -51.31
C GLU A 121 3.95 -10.49 -51.18
N GLU A 122 2.67 -10.29 -50.84
CA GLU A 122 2.12 -8.95 -50.57
C GLU A 122 2.77 -8.31 -49.34
N ILE A 123 2.97 -9.09 -48.26
CA ILE A 123 3.68 -8.62 -47.07
C ILE A 123 5.13 -8.25 -47.42
N GLN A 124 5.82 -9.09 -48.19
CA GLN A 124 7.21 -8.85 -48.62
C GLN A 124 7.33 -7.59 -49.48
N SER A 125 6.43 -7.42 -50.45
CA SER A 125 6.37 -6.23 -51.30
C SER A 125 6.17 -4.96 -50.47
N THR A 126 5.20 -4.97 -49.56
CA THR A 126 4.89 -3.81 -48.72
C THR A 126 5.97 -3.51 -47.69
N VAL A 127 6.62 -4.54 -47.15
CA VAL A 127 7.79 -4.36 -46.28
C VAL A 127 8.93 -3.71 -47.05
N ALA A 128 9.19 -4.12 -48.29
CA ALA A 128 10.22 -3.50 -49.13
C ALA A 128 9.93 -2.01 -49.41
N GLU A 129 8.67 -1.66 -49.68
CA GLU A 129 8.24 -0.26 -49.86
C GLU A 129 8.44 0.56 -48.58
N VAL A 130 7.96 0.05 -47.43
CA VAL A 130 8.08 0.75 -46.15
C VAL A 130 9.54 0.94 -45.76
N LEU A 131 10.41 -0.05 -45.99
CA LEU A 131 11.84 0.11 -45.72
C LEU A 131 12.49 1.11 -46.67
N LYS A 132 12.09 1.14 -47.94
CA LYS A 132 12.55 2.15 -48.90
C LYS A 132 12.14 3.56 -48.50
N GLU A 133 10.91 3.75 -48.04
CA GLU A 133 10.38 5.04 -47.56
C GLU A 133 11.09 5.55 -46.30
N ASN A 134 11.62 4.64 -45.47
CA ASN A 134 12.30 4.98 -44.22
C ASN A 134 13.83 4.78 -44.31
N MET A 135 14.39 4.61 -45.51
CA MET A 135 15.79 4.22 -45.72
C MET A 135 16.79 5.20 -45.10
N GLU A 136 16.54 6.51 -45.20
CA GLU A 136 17.41 7.53 -44.61
C GLU A 136 17.50 7.41 -43.09
N ALA A 137 16.35 7.22 -42.43
CA ALA A 137 16.29 6.99 -40.99
C ALA A 137 16.87 5.63 -40.57
N ILE A 138 16.74 4.60 -41.42
CA ILE A 138 17.33 3.27 -41.19
C ILE A 138 18.86 3.36 -41.19
N LEU A 139 19.45 4.06 -42.16
CA LEU A 139 20.90 4.23 -42.25
C LEU A 139 21.44 5.11 -41.11
N GLU A 140 20.70 6.16 -40.71
CA GLU A 140 21.09 7.05 -39.61
C GLU A 140 21.01 6.35 -38.24
N GLN A 141 19.92 5.63 -37.96
CA GLN A 141 19.64 5.05 -36.64
C GLN A 141 20.09 3.59 -36.51
N ARG A 142 20.45 2.94 -37.62
CA ARG A 142 20.82 1.51 -37.68
C ARG A 142 19.84 0.65 -36.89
N TYR A 143 20.35 -0.18 -35.96
CA TYR A 143 19.55 -1.09 -35.14
C TYR A 143 18.78 -0.41 -34.00
N HIS A 144 18.90 0.92 -33.84
CA HIS A 144 18.07 1.70 -32.93
C HIS A 144 16.76 2.20 -33.55
N ILE A 145 16.54 1.96 -34.86
CA ILE A 145 15.29 2.35 -35.50
C ILE A 145 14.08 1.65 -34.84
N ASN A 146 12.98 2.39 -34.71
CA ASN A 146 11.75 1.87 -34.13
C ASN A 146 11.06 0.87 -35.09
N VAL A 147 11.44 -0.40 -35.00
CA VAL A 147 10.84 -1.52 -35.74
C VAL A 147 9.32 -1.59 -35.52
N GLY A 148 8.82 -1.26 -34.33
CA GLY A 148 7.39 -1.20 -34.05
C GLY A 148 6.65 -0.14 -34.88
N GLY A 149 7.33 0.98 -35.17
CA GLY A 149 6.82 2.02 -36.08
C GLY A 149 6.71 1.54 -37.52
N LEU A 150 7.72 0.80 -38.00
CA LEU A 150 7.74 0.21 -39.35
C LEU A 150 6.64 -0.86 -39.50
N CYS A 151 6.49 -1.76 -38.52
CA CYS A 151 5.38 -2.71 -38.48
C CYS A 151 4.01 -2.01 -38.51
N GLY A 152 3.90 -0.85 -37.85
CA GLY A 152 2.69 -0.03 -37.86
C GLY A 152 2.35 0.54 -39.23
N GLN A 153 3.34 0.89 -40.06
CA GLN A 153 3.12 1.37 -41.43
C GLN A 153 2.64 0.24 -42.35
N VAL A 154 3.23 -0.95 -42.24
CA VAL A 154 2.77 -2.14 -43.00
C VAL A 154 1.35 -2.53 -42.61
N ARG A 155 1.03 -2.52 -41.30
CA ARG A 155 -0.32 -2.83 -40.80
C ARG A 155 -1.39 -1.86 -41.29
N LYS A 156 -1.05 -0.60 -41.61
CA LYS A 156 -2.01 0.35 -42.20
C LYS A 156 -2.40 -0.03 -43.64
N ARG A 157 -1.47 -0.60 -44.40
CA ARG A 157 -1.70 -1.03 -45.80
C ARG A 157 -2.34 -2.43 -45.87
N HIS A 158 -1.98 -3.31 -44.94
CA HIS A 158 -2.56 -4.65 -44.80
C HIS A 158 -3.08 -4.88 -43.37
N PRO A 159 -4.29 -4.39 -43.03
CA PRO A 159 -4.86 -4.52 -41.69
C PRO A 159 -5.02 -5.96 -41.20
N TRP A 160 -5.20 -6.89 -42.15
CA TRP A 160 -5.45 -8.31 -41.90
C TRP A 160 -4.22 -9.21 -42.09
N GLY A 161 -3.06 -8.62 -42.41
CA GLY A 161 -1.82 -9.36 -42.64
C GLY A 161 -1.25 -9.99 -41.37
N ASP A 162 -0.46 -11.06 -41.52
CA ASP A 162 0.19 -11.73 -40.39
C ASP A 162 1.27 -10.81 -39.77
N ALA A 163 1.01 -10.38 -38.54
CA ALA A 163 1.89 -9.47 -37.80
C ALA A 163 3.24 -10.11 -37.44
N LYS A 164 3.30 -11.43 -37.27
CA LYS A 164 4.54 -12.17 -37.01
C LYS A 164 5.36 -12.25 -38.29
N ALA A 165 4.75 -12.65 -39.41
CA ALA A 165 5.43 -12.69 -40.71
C ALA A 165 5.94 -11.30 -41.13
N THR A 166 5.15 -10.26 -40.88
CA THR A 166 5.55 -8.85 -41.14
C THR A 166 6.80 -8.47 -40.35
N LYS A 167 6.84 -8.81 -39.05
CA LYS A 167 7.99 -8.49 -38.20
C LYS A 167 9.23 -9.27 -38.61
N GLU A 168 9.10 -10.56 -38.88
CA GLU A 168 10.22 -11.42 -39.30
C GLU A 168 10.82 -10.94 -40.63
N GLU A 169 9.99 -10.53 -41.59
CA GLU A 169 10.47 -10.00 -42.87
C GLU A 169 11.16 -8.63 -42.70
N ILE A 170 10.64 -7.74 -41.83
CA ILE A 170 11.29 -6.45 -41.52
C ILE A 170 12.67 -6.69 -40.88
N GLU A 171 12.76 -7.57 -39.88
CA GLU A 171 14.03 -7.85 -39.20
C GLU A 171 15.05 -8.48 -40.14
N LYS A 172 14.60 -9.41 -41.01
CA LYS A 172 15.44 -10.02 -42.05
C LYS A 172 15.97 -8.96 -43.04
N LYS A 173 15.09 -8.11 -43.58
CA LYS A 173 15.47 -7.07 -44.54
C LYS A 173 16.34 -5.99 -43.91
N LEU A 174 16.10 -5.61 -42.65
CA LEU A 174 16.97 -4.70 -41.92
C LEU A 174 18.37 -5.30 -41.71
N ALA A 175 18.48 -6.60 -41.43
CA ALA A 175 19.77 -7.27 -41.33
C ALA A 175 20.51 -7.32 -42.68
N GLU A 176 19.79 -7.53 -43.79
CA GLU A 176 20.33 -7.44 -45.16
C GLU A 176 20.85 -6.02 -45.47
N ILE A 177 20.15 -4.97 -45.03
CA ILE A 177 20.52 -3.56 -45.27
C ILE A 177 21.67 -3.09 -44.37
N LEU A 178 21.66 -3.45 -43.08
CA LEU A 178 22.54 -2.87 -42.07
C LEU A 178 23.80 -3.70 -41.76
N GLY A 179 23.84 -4.97 -42.19
CA GLY A 179 24.92 -5.90 -41.88
C GLY A 179 24.94 -6.35 -40.41
N PRO A 180 25.97 -7.08 -39.96
CA PRO A 180 26.04 -7.59 -38.59
C PRO A 180 26.03 -6.46 -37.54
N LYS A 181 25.45 -6.74 -36.38
CA LYS A 181 25.46 -5.79 -35.24
C LYS A 181 26.89 -5.59 -34.74
N THR A 182 27.29 -4.33 -34.59
CA THR A 182 28.59 -3.93 -34.05
C THR A 182 28.46 -3.53 -32.58
N GLU A 183 29.57 -3.39 -31.85
CA GLU A 183 29.53 -2.94 -30.44
C GLU A 183 28.89 -1.55 -30.28
N ALA A 184 28.98 -0.68 -31.29
CA ALA A 184 28.31 0.61 -31.31
C ALA A 184 26.78 0.50 -31.31
N ASP A 185 26.21 -0.55 -31.89
CA ASP A 185 24.76 -0.81 -31.92
C ASP A 185 24.22 -1.31 -30.55
N ASN A 186 25.11 -1.66 -29.61
CA ASN A 186 24.75 -2.12 -28.26
C ASN A 186 24.77 -0.99 -27.21
N VAL A 187 25.31 0.18 -27.56
CA VAL A 187 25.34 1.36 -26.68
C VAL A 187 24.02 2.11 -26.81
N LYS A 188 23.29 2.30 -25.70
CA LYS A 188 22.02 3.05 -25.72
C LYS A 188 22.29 4.52 -26.07
N PRO A 189 21.65 5.10 -27.09
CA PRO A 189 21.89 6.49 -27.46
C PRO A 189 21.43 7.46 -26.35
N VAL A 190 22.26 8.46 -26.06
CA VAL A 190 21.96 9.54 -25.10
C VAL A 190 20.77 10.35 -25.62
N LYS A 191 19.69 10.44 -24.84
CA LYS A 191 18.47 11.17 -25.22
C LYS A 191 18.76 12.66 -25.42
N LYS A 192 18.84 13.13 -26.67
CA LYS A 192 18.74 14.56 -27.00
C LYS A 192 17.33 15.07 -26.66
N LYS A 193 17.23 16.09 -25.80
CA LYS A 193 15.99 16.87 -25.56
C LYS A 193 15.55 17.48 -26.90
N LYS A 194 14.40 17.06 -27.42
CA LYS A 194 13.67 17.80 -28.46
C LYS A 194 12.69 18.75 -27.79
N GLU A 195 12.84 20.04 -28.05
CA GLU A 195 11.84 21.07 -27.78
C GLU A 195 10.55 20.74 -28.55
N LYS A 196 9.40 20.84 -27.88
CA LYS A 196 8.09 20.67 -28.52
C LYS A 196 7.55 22.02 -28.99
N PRO A 197 7.10 22.17 -30.24
CA PRO A 197 6.30 23.31 -30.65
C PRO A 197 4.90 23.23 -30.05
N ALA A 198 4.33 24.40 -29.80
CA ALA A 198 2.98 24.58 -29.26
C ALA A 198 1.91 23.99 -30.19
N LYS A 199 0.96 23.25 -29.61
CA LYS A 199 -0.33 22.96 -30.24
C LYS A 199 -1.45 23.16 -29.23
N VAL A 200 -2.34 24.08 -29.59
CA VAL A 200 -3.64 24.33 -28.98
C VAL A 200 -4.53 23.13 -29.29
N GLU A 201 -5.13 22.52 -28.27
CA GLU A 201 -6.34 21.70 -28.44
C GLU A 201 -7.14 21.71 -27.13
N GLU A 202 -8.33 22.28 -27.21
CA GLU A 202 -9.36 22.23 -26.17
C GLU A 202 -9.80 20.78 -25.95
N LYS A 203 -9.72 20.28 -24.71
CA LYS A 203 -10.55 19.16 -24.26
C LYS A 203 -11.13 19.44 -22.89
N LYS A 204 -12.44 19.64 -22.88
CA LYS A 204 -13.32 19.51 -21.71
C LYS A 204 -13.09 18.13 -21.10
N VAL A 205 -12.60 18.09 -19.87
CA VAL A 205 -12.62 16.88 -19.04
C VAL A 205 -13.94 16.89 -18.28
N ALA A 206 -14.94 16.17 -18.80
CA ALA A 206 -16.01 15.68 -17.97
C ALA A 206 -15.44 14.54 -17.12
N VAL A 207 -15.32 14.78 -15.83
CA VAL A 207 -15.02 13.72 -14.85
C VAL A 207 -16.28 12.88 -14.73
N ALA A 208 -16.33 11.77 -15.45
CA ALA A 208 -17.26 10.69 -15.12
C ALA A 208 -16.72 10.00 -13.86
N THR A 209 -17.22 10.41 -12.70
CA THR A 209 -17.21 9.59 -11.49
C THR A 209 -18.00 8.32 -11.78
N ALA A 210 -17.29 7.23 -12.07
CA ALA A 210 -17.86 5.92 -11.81
C ALA A 210 -18.10 5.85 -10.29
N ALA A 211 -19.35 5.57 -9.90
CA ALA A 211 -19.67 5.31 -8.51
C ALA A 211 -18.76 4.17 -8.00
N PRO A 212 -18.20 4.28 -6.78
CA PRO A 212 -17.57 3.13 -6.16
C PRO A 212 -18.60 1.99 -6.10
N PRO A 213 -18.21 0.73 -6.33
CA PRO A 213 -19.07 -0.39 -5.95
C PRO A 213 -19.44 -0.22 -4.47
N SER A 214 -20.68 -0.57 -4.12
CA SER A 214 -21.17 -0.47 -2.75
C SER A 214 -20.17 -1.11 -1.76
N GLU A 215 -20.01 -0.50 -0.57
CA GLU A 215 -19.05 -0.97 0.45
C GLU A 215 -19.28 -2.42 0.91
N GLU A 216 -20.41 -3.04 0.53
CA GLU A 216 -20.79 -4.41 0.88
C GLU A 216 -20.21 -5.51 -0.04
N GLU A 217 -19.64 -5.21 -1.21
CA GLU A 217 -19.42 -6.25 -2.25
C GLU A 217 -18.03 -6.90 -2.34
N LEU A 218 -17.04 -6.54 -1.51
CA LEU A 218 -15.79 -7.31 -1.43
C LEU A 218 -15.30 -7.40 0.02
N ASN A 219 -15.91 -8.30 0.78
CA ASN A 219 -15.36 -8.73 2.06
C ASN A 219 -13.94 -9.31 1.83
N PRO A 220 -12.86 -8.62 2.28
CA PRO A 220 -11.49 -9.03 1.98
C PRO A 220 -11.08 -10.34 2.70
N TYR A 221 -11.88 -10.80 3.65
CA TYR A 221 -11.64 -11.99 4.46
C TYR A 221 -12.22 -13.28 3.84
N THR A 222 -12.90 -13.18 2.69
CA THR A 222 -13.48 -14.33 1.97
C THR A 222 -12.44 -15.33 1.45
N ILE A 223 -11.18 -14.89 1.33
CA ILE A 223 -10.05 -15.73 0.89
C ILE A 223 -9.64 -16.81 1.91
N PHE A 224 -10.03 -16.66 3.17
CA PHE A 224 -9.61 -17.56 4.26
C PHE A 224 -10.59 -18.73 4.42
N PRO A 225 -10.11 -19.98 4.61
CA PRO A 225 -10.98 -21.14 4.78
C PRO A 225 -11.78 -21.08 6.09
N GLN A 226 -12.76 -21.96 6.26
CA GLN A 226 -13.42 -22.14 7.56
C GLN A 226 -12.57 -23.04 8.48
N PRO A 227 -12.62 -22.87 9.82
CA PRO A 227 -11.86 -23.71 10.74
C PRO A 227 -12.09 -25.22 10.55
N ALA A 228 -13.32 -25.62 10.21
CA ALA A 228 -13.68 -27.01 9.97
C ALA A 228 -13.03 -27.62 8.69
N GLU A 229 -12.49 -26.78 7.81
CA GLU A 229 -11.81 -27.20 6.58
C GLU A 229 -10.30 -27.37 6.78
N ASN A 230 -9.80 -27.20 8.02
CA ASN A 230 -8.39 -27.24 8.37
C ASN A 230 -7.81 -28.67 8.47
N ASN A 231 -8.15 -29.53 7.51
CA ASN A 231 -7.67 -30.91 7.38
C ASN A 231 -6.91 -31.17 6.07
N LYS A 232 -6.81 -30.16 5.20
CA LYS A 232 -6.02 -30.23 3.96
C LYS A 232 -4.53 -30.13 4.27
N VAL A 233 -3.70 -30.68 3.37
CA VAL A 233 -2.25 -30.55 3.46
C VAL A 233 -1.84 -29.08 3.38
N HIS A 234 -1.19 -28.58 4.42
CA HIS A 234 -0.70 -27.20 4.52
C HIS A 234 0.61 -27.00 3.78
N THR A 235 1.52 -27.96 3.92
CA THR A 235 2.84 -27.95 3.31
C THR A 235 3.37 -29.37 3.20
N GLU A 236 4.20 -29.60 2.18
CA GLU A 236 5.00 -30.82 2.06
C GLU A 236 6.44 -30.49 2.50
N ILE A 237 6.96 -31.25 3.44
CA ILE A 237 8.32 -31.13 3.96
C ILE A 237 9.13 -32.24 3.31
N PHE A 238 9.99 -31.86 2.38
CA PHE A 238 10.89 -32.76 1.68
C PHE A 238 12.17 -32.93 2.49
N PHE A 239 12.59 -34.18 2.72
CA PHE A 239 13.85 -34.51 3.39
C PHE A 239 14.87 -35.00 2.36
N SER A 240 16.15 -34.85 2.68
CA SER A 240 17.27 -35.24 1.83
C SER A 240 17.37 -36.75 1.56
N ASP A 241 16.79 -37.58 2.43
CA ASP A 241 16.70 -39.03 2.28
C ASP A 241 15.55 -39.50 1.36
N GLY A 242 14.78 -38.56 0.80
CA GLY A 242 13.62 -38.84 -0.06
C GLY A 242 12.30 -38.97 0.69
N ASN A 243 12.30 -38.90 2.03
CA ASN A 243 11.06 -38.84 2.80
C ASN A 243 10.31 -37.53 2.56
N ILE A 244 8.97 -37.62 2.61
CA ILE A 244 8.09 -36.46 2.46
C ILE A 244 7.07 -36.50 3.58
N TRP A 245 7.10 -35.51 4.46
CA TRP A 245 6.05 -35.33 5.45
C TRP A 245 4.99 -34.39 4.90
N ARG A 246 3.72 -34.83 4.97
CA ARG A 246 2.57 -34.01 4.59
C ARG A 246 1.90 -33.47 5.83
N ALA A 247 2.18 -32.21 6.16
CA ALA A 247 1.62 -31.56 7.33
C ALA A 247 0.12 -31.31 7.12
N HIS A 248 -0.71 -31.99 7.91
CA HIS A 248 -2.16 -31.82 7.97
C HIS A 248 -2.68 -32.25 9.35
N ASN A 249 -3.83 -31.72 9.75
CA ASN A 249 -4.52 -32.23 10.93
C ASN A 249 -5.25 -33.54 10.62
N THR A 250 -5.10 -34.52 11.52
CA THR A 250 -5.95 -35.70 11.52
C THR A 250 -7.37 -35.31 11.95
N LYS A 251 -8.35 -36.18 11.64
CA LYS A 251 -9.74 -35.98 12.04
C LYS A 251 -9.87 -35.81 13.56
N GLU A 252 -9.18 -36.62 14.34
CA GLU A 252 -9.22 -36.58 15.81
C GLU A 252 -8.66 -35.26 16.38
N ILE A 253 -7.50 -34.81 15.88
CA ILE A 253 -6.89 -33.54 16.28
C ILE A 253 -7.83 -32.37 15.95
N LEU A 254 -8.41 -32.37 14.75
CA LEU A 254 -9.33 -31.32 14.33
C LEU A 254 -10.63 -31.32 15.13
N GLU A 255 -11.20 -32.49 15.45
CA GLU A 255 -12.39 -32.60 16.31
C GLU A 255 -12.12 -32.06 17.72
N LYS A 256 -10.96 -32.38 18.32
CA LYS A 256 -10.54 -31.82 19.60
C LYS A 256 -10.41 -30.29 19.54
N HIS A 257 -9.79 -29.78 18.48
CA HIS A 257 -9.64 -28.34 18.24
C HIS A 257 -10.99 -27.63 18.09
N LEU A 258 -11.88 -28.15 17.23
CA LEU A 258 -13.21 -27.56 17.00
C LEU A 258 -14.06 -27.58 18.26
N LYS A 259 -13.94 -28.62 19.10
CA LYS A 259 -14.58 -28.67 20.42
C LYS A 259 -14.04 -27.59 21.36
N ALA A 260 -12.72 -27.36 21.36
CA ALA A 260 -12.10 -26.34 22.21
C ALA A 260 -12.47 -24.91 21.80
N THR A 261 -12.59 -24.64 20.50
CA THR A 261 -12.91 -23.31 19.96
C THR A 261 -14.40 -23.05 19.74
N GLY A 262 -15.23 -24.10 19.83
CA GLY A 262 -16.63 -24.05 19.39
C GLY A 262 -16.79 -23.76 17.89
N GLY A 263 -15.78 -24.09 17.08
CA GLY A 263 -15.73 -23.80 15.65
C GLY A 263 -15.52 -22.32 15.31
N LYS A 264 -15.25 -21.46 16.30
CA LYS A 264 -14.97 -20.04 16.07
C LYS A 264 -13.60 -19.82 15.44
N VAL A 265 -13.48 -18.73 14.70
CA VAL A 265 -12.18 -18.26 14.21
C VAL A 265 -11.35 -17.74 15.38
N MET A 266 -10.13 -18.26 15.51
CA MET A 266 -9.11 -17.82 16.45
C MET A 266 -7.90 -17.27 15.67
N THR A 267 -7.53 -16.02 15.88
CA THR A 267 -6.34 -15.35 15.32
C THR A 267 -5.47 -14.79 16.44
N ARG A 268 -4.28 -14.28 16.10
CA ARG A 268 -3.43 -13.53 17.04
C ARG A 268 -2.66 -12.45 16.33
N PHE A 269 -2.51 -11.31 16.99
CA PHE A 269 -1.53 -10.27 16.65
C PHE A 269 -0.35 -10.39 17.62
N PRO A 270 0.84 -10.84 17.17
CA PRO A 270 1.95 -11.16 18.06
C PRO A 270 3.13 -10.15 17.98
N PRO A 271 3.01 -8.91 18.48
CA PRO A 271 4.10 -7.93 18.40
C PRO A 271 5.22 -8.22 19.42
N GLU A 272 6.46 -7.96 19.02
CA GLU A 272 7.59 -7.87 19.96
C GLU A 272 7.51 -6.56 20.76
N PRO A 273 7.59 -6.58 22.11
CA PRO A 273 7.47 -5.39 22.96
C PRO A 273 8.80 -4.64 23.10
N ASN A 274 9.44 -4.33 21.98
CA ASN A 274 10.79 -3.77 21.94
C ASN A 274 10.89 -2.53 21.02
N GLY A 275 9.75 -1.97 20.59
CA GLY A 275 9.69 -0.78 19.75
C GLY A 275 8.26 -0.27 19.50
N TYR A 276 8.17 0.92 18.93
CA TYR A 276 6.90 1.54 18.57
C TYR A 276 6.31 0.92 17.30
N LEU A 277 4.99 0.70 17.30
CA LEU A 277 4.27 0.22 16.13
C LEU A 277 4.23 1.29 15.02
N HIS A 278 4.12 0.80 13.80
CA HIS A 278 4.10 1.62 12.57
C HIS A 278 2.97 1.16 11.65
N ILE A 279 2.67 1.90 10.57
CA ILE A 279 1.51 1.62 9.72
C ILE A 279 1.48 0.19 9.14
N GLY A 280 2.64 -0.44 8.93
CA GLY A 280 2.69 -1.88 8.59
C GLY A 280 2.03 -2.79 9.64
N HIS A 281 2.14 -2.47 10.93
CA HIS A 281 1.46 -3.17 12.02
C HIS A 281 -0.05 -2.90 12.02
N ALA A 282 -0.51 -1.74 11.52
CA ALA A 282 -1.94 -1.53 11.32
C ALA A 282 -2.51 -2.50 10.27
N LYS A 283 -1.75 -2.85 9.21
CA LYS A 283 -2.15 -3.91 8.28
C LYS A 283 -2.26 -5.27 8.98
N ALA A 284 -1.31 -5.62 9.83
CA ALA A 284 -1.36 -6.84 10.63
C ALA A 284 -2.61 -6.87 11.53
N MET A 285 -2.85 -5.81 12.30
CA MET A 285 -4.03 -5.70 13.16
C MET A 285 -5.34 -5.78 12.36
N PHE A 286 -5.44 -5.09 11.23
CA PHE A 286 -6.61 -5.15 10.35
C PHE A 286 -6.88 -6.56 9.82
N ILE A 287 -5.83 -7.35 9.57
CA ILE A 287 -5.96 -8.72 9.11
C ILE A 287 -6.37 -9.64 10.28
N ASP A 288 -5.62 -9.61 11.38
CA ASP A 288 -5.81 -10.52 12.51
C ASP A 288 -7.10 -10.24 13.28
N PHE A 289 -7.28 -9.00 13.78
CA PHE A 289 -8.47 -8.62 14.51
C PHE A 289 -9.68 -8.51 13.59
N GLY A 290 -9.48 -8.03 12.36
CA GLY A 290 -10.58 -7.87 11.41
C GLY A 290 -11.18 -9.19 10.96
N LEU A 291 -10.36 -10.23 10.68
CA LEU A 291 -10.87 -11.56 10.35
C LEU A 291 -11.68 -12.17 11.50
N ALA A 292 -11.15 -12.06 12.73
CA ALA A 292 -11.87 -12.52 13.91
C ALA A 292 -13.20 -11.77 14.09
N LYS A 293 -13.19 -10.44 14.01
CA LYS A 293 -14.38 -9.61 14.14
C LYS A 293 -15.44 -9.92 13.09
N GLU A 294 -15.03 -10.08 11.84
CA GLU A 294 -15.92 -10.38 10.71
C GLU A 294 -16.63 -11.73 10.88
N ARG A 295 -15.98 -12.70 11.51
CA ARG A 295 -16.49 -14.08 11.66
C ARG A 295 -16.91 -14.41 13.09
N ASN A 296 -17.22 -13.41 13.91
CA ASN A 296 -17.61 -13.58 15.33
C ASN A 296 -16.64 -14.48 16.12
N GLY A 297 -15.36 -14.38 15.80
CA GLY A 297 -14.25 -15.09 16.41
C GLY A 297 -13.53 -14.29 17.50
N HIS A 298 -12.33 -14.72 17.83
CA HIS A 298 -11.48 -14.16 18.86
C HIS A 298 -10.05 -13.92 18.34
N CYS A 299 -9.48 -12.76 18.66
CA CYS A 299 -8.10 -12.44 18.36
C CYS A 299 -7.32 -12.23 19.67
N TYR A 300 -6.22 -12.95 19.84
CA TYR A 300 -5.27 -12.73 20.93
C TYR A 300 -4.37 -11.53 20.63
N LEU A 301 -4.08 -10.72 21.63
CA LEU A 301 -2.90 -9.85 21.63
C LEU A 301 -1.81 -10.60 22.39
N ARG A 302 -0.88 -11.21 21.66
CA ARG A 302 0.19 -12.01 22.26
C ARG A 302 1.50 -11.24 22.23
N PHE A 303 2.05 -10.86 23.37
CA PHE A 303 3.39 -10.29 23.38
C PHE A 303 4.41 -11.38 23.12
N ASP A 304 5.20 -11.21 22.06
CA ASP A 304 6.33 -12.09 21.80
C ASP A 304 7.51 -11.66 22.66
N ASP A 305 7.51 -12.18 23.87
CA ASP A 305 8.40 -11.88 24.97
C ASP A 305 9.36 -13.07 25.17
N THR A 306 9.98 -13.54 24.09
CA THR A 306 10.96 -14.66 24.13
C THR A 306 12.36 -14.20 24.49
N ASN A 307 12.64 -12.90 24.46
CA ASN A 307 13.97 -12.33 24.68
C ASN A 307 13.99 -11.41 25.91
N PRO A 308 14.58 -11.85 27.04
CA PRO A 308 14.52 -11.11 28.30
C PRO A 308 15.21 -9.74 28.27
N GLU A 309 16.10 -9.48 27.31
CA GLU A 309 16.86 -8.21 27.21
C GLU A 309 16.11 -7.12 26.42
N ALA A 310 15.16 -7.50 25.56
CA ALA A 310 14.58 -6.59 24.57
C ALA A 310 13.34 -5.86 25.06
N GLU A 311 12.71 -6.35 26.12
CA GLU A 311 11.37 -5.93 26.51
C GLU A 311 11.40 -4.76 27.46
N LYS A 312 10.48 -3.83 27.25
CA LYS A 312 10.27 -2.73 28.16
C LYS A 312 8.78 -2.50 28.37
N LYS A 313 8.42 -2.24 29.62
CA LYS A 313 7.05 -1.91 30.01
C LYS A 313 6.46 -0.76 29.19
N GLU A 314 7.27 0.25 28.86
CA GLU A 314 6.85 1.37 28.00
C GLU A 314 6.26 0.92 26.64
N TYR A 315 6.86 -0.11 26.01
CA TYR A 315 6.40 -0.61 24.71
C TYR A 315 5.15 -1.46 24.86
N ILE A 316 5.07 -2.27 25.92
CA ILE A 316 3.87 -3.07 26.25
C ILE A 316 2.66 -2.14 26.42
N ASP A 317 2.79 -1.13 27.28
CA ASP A 317 1.72 -0.18 27.60
C ASP A 317 1.31 0.58 26.32
N HIS A 318 2.28 1.06 25.55
CA HIS A 318 2.02 1.77 24.29
C HIS A 318 1.37 0.88 23.21
N ILE A 319 1.79 -0.38 23.06
CA ILE A 319 1.17 -1.31 22.10
C ILE A 319 -0.31 -1.52 22.46
N GLN A 320 -0.64 -1.72 23.74
CA GLN A 320 -2.03 -1.87 24.17
C GLN A 320 -2.85 -0.60 23.91
N GLU A 321 -2.27 0.57 24.18
CA GLU A 321 -2.91 1.85 23.88
C GLU A 321 -3.21 2.00 22.38
N ILE A 322 -2.25 1.65 21.52
CA ILE A 322 -2.41 1.72 20.07
C ILE A 322 -3.44 0.72 19.55
N VAL A 323 -3.46 -0.52 20.05
CA VAL A 323 -4.46 -1.53 19.70
C VAL A 323 -5.86 -0.99 19.99
N LYS A 324 -6.06 -0.42 21.20
CA LYS A 324 -7.32 0.22 21.60
C LYS A 324 -7.66 1.43 20.73
N TRP A 325 -6.70 2.31 20.47
CA TRP A 325 -6.89 3.49 19.64
C TRP A 325 -7.27 3.12 18.20
N MET A 326 -6.72 2.04 17.65
CA MET A 326 -7.04 1.51 16.33
C MET A 326 -8.47 0.91 16.23
N GLY A 327 -9.18 0.82 17.36
CA GLY A 327 -10.56 0.31 17.45
C GLY A 327 -10.64 -1.20 17.60
N TRP A 328 -9.56 -1.85 18.04
CA TRP A 328 -9.50 -3.29 18.27
C TRP A 328 -9.59 -3.61 19.76
N GLU A 329 -10.26 -4.71 20.08
CA GLU A 329 -10.37 -5.25 21.43
C GLU A 329 -9.84 -6.68 21.43
N PRO A 330 -8.76 -6.97 22.18
CA PRO A 330 -8.25 -8.33 22.30
C PRO A 330 -9.20 -9.19 23.11
N TYR A 331 -9.42 -10.42 22.65
CA TYR A 331 -10.13 -11.44 23.41
C TYR A 331 -9.40 -11.77 24.72
N LYS A 332 -8.07 -11.89 24.62
CA LYS A 332 -7.17 -12.07 25.74
C LYS A 332 -5.81 -11.47 25.40
N VAL A 333 -5.16 -10.88 26.39
CA VAL A 333 -3.74 -10.51 26.33
C VAL A 333 -2.94 -11.65 26.93
N THR A 334 -1.99 -12.18 26.17
CA THR A 334 -1.11 -13.29 26.59
C THR A 334 0.34 -12.94 26.32
N TYR A 335 1.23 -13.68 26.96
CA TYR A 335 2.67 -13.58 26.80
C TYR A 335 3.20 -14.94 26.34
N THR A 336 4.17 -14.99 25.43
CA THR A 336 4.84 -16.25 25.10
C THR A 336 5.46 -16.89 26.35
N SER A 337 5.92 -16.07 27.30
CA SER A 337 6.44 -16.52 28.59
C SER A 337 5.42 -17.19 29.51
N ASP A 338 4.11 -16.99 29.30
CA ASP A 338 3.05 -17.75 29.97
C ASP A 338 3.18 -19.27 29.69
N TYR A 339 3.77 -19.62 28.55
CA TYR A 339 3.88 -20.99 28.05
C TYR A 339 5.28 -21.59 28.23
N PHE A 340 6.23 -20.94 28.90
CA PHE A 340 7.61 -21.46 29.05
C PHE A 340 7.68 -22.87 29.64
N GLN A 341 6.75 -23.20 30.55
CA GLN A 341 6.69 -24.55 31.10
C GLN A 341 6.31 -25.59 30.04
N ASP A 342 5.21 -25.37 29.30
CA ASP A 342 4.77 -26.25 28.20
C ASP A 342 5.85 -26.35 27.11
N LEU A 343 6.49 -25.23 26.77
CA LEU A 343 7.57 -25.16 25.79
C LEU A 343 8.80 -25.96 26.25
N TYR A 344 9.11 -25.98 27.55
CA TYR A 344 10.22 -26.78 28.08
C TYR A 344 9.88 -28.27 28.06
N GLU A 345 8.65 -28.64 28.43
CA GLU A 345 8.20 -30.04 28.43
C GLU A 345 8.19 -30.64 27.01
N HIS A 346 7.74 -29.88 26.01
CA HIS A 346 7.85 -30.28 24.61
C HIS A 346 9.29 -30.39 24.12
N ALA A 347 10.23 -29.58 24.64
CA ALA A 347 11.65 -29.71 24.30
C ALA A 347 12.22 -31.02 24.84
N VAL A 348 11.88 -31.38 26.08
CA VAL A 348 12.24 -32.67 26.67
C VAL A 348 11.65 -33.82 25.85
N GLU A 349 10.40 -33.70 25.39
CA GLU A 349 9.76 -34.70 24.52
C GLU A 349 10.49 -34.87 23.18
N LEU A 350 10.92 -33.78 22.54
CA LEU A 350 11.72 -33.85 21.30
C LEU A 350 13.04 -34.57 21.52
N ILE A 351 13.74 -34.30 22.63
CA ILE A 351 14.98 -34.99 22.97
C ILE A 351 14.71 -36.50 23.13
N ARG A 352 13.64 -36.87 23.86
CA ARG A 352 13.24 -38.29 24.04
C ARG A 352 12.89 -38.99 22.73
N LYS A 353 12.32 -38.26 21.77
CA LYS A 353 12.04 -38.76 20.41
C LYS A 353 13.30 -38.82 19.52
N GLY A 354 14.46 -38.38 20.01
CA GLY A 354 15.69 -38.27 19.21
C GLY A 354 15.63 -37.15 18.16
N LEU A 355 14.74 -36.18 18.33
CA LEU A 355 14.48 -35.07 17.40
C LEU A 355 15.05 -33.73 17.90
N ALA A 356 15.81 -33.73 18.99
CA ALA A 356 16.60 -32.60 19.45
C ALA A 356 17.84 -33.07 20.21
N TYR A 357 18.88 -32.25 20.24
CA TYR A 357 20.13 -32.52 20.94
C TYR A 357 20.74 -31.24 21.49
N VAL A 358 21.50 -31.35 22.58
CA VAL A 358 22.30 -30.23 23.09
C VAL A 358 23.57 -30.11 22.24
N ASP A 359 23.95 -28.89 21.87
CA ASP A 359 25.10 -28.56 21.04
C ASP A 359 26.02 -27.55 21.75
N HIS A 360 27.34 -27.74 21.63
CA HIS A 360 28.36 -26.86 22.20
C HIS A 360 29.14 -26.06 21.13
N GLN A 361 28.70 -26.09 19.87
CA GLN A 361 29.24 -25.22 18.83
C GLN A 361 29.08 -23.74 19.20
N THR A 362 30.11 -22.93 18.92
CA THR A 362 29.99 -21.47 18.97
C THR A 362 29.07 -20.96 17.85
N ALA A 363 28.62 -19.70 17.94
CA ALA A 363 27.76 -19.10 16.92
C ALA A 363 28.41 -19.12 15.52
N GLU A 364 29.72 -18.88 15.45
CA GLU A 364 30.52 -18.90 14.22
C GLU A 364 30.60 -20.32 13.64
N GLN A 365 30.81 -21.32 14.51
CA GLN A 365 30.84 -22.73 14.09
C GLN A 365 29.46 -23.19 13.59
N ILE A 366 28.37 -22.85 14.29
CA ILE A 366 27.00 -23.16 13.83
C ILE A 366 26.76 -22.54 12.44
N LYS A 367 27.17 -21.29 12.24
CA LYS A 367 27.03 -20.62 10.95
C LYS A 367 27.83 -21.35 9.86
N GLU A 368 29.10 -21.64 10.12
CA GLU A 368 29.98 -22.35 9.18
C GLU A 368 29.41 -23.73 8.81
N TYR A 369 28.95 -24.50 9.79
CA TYR A 369 28.42 -25.85 9.58
C TYR A 369 27.10 -25.81 8.81
N ARG A 370 26.22 -24.84 9.08
CA ARG A 370 24.99 -24.64 8.29
C ARG A 370 25.29 -24.19 6.86
N GLU A 371 26.33 -23.41 6.64
CA GLU A 371 26.76 -23.01 5.28
C GLU A 371 27.34 -24.19 4.50
N LYS A 372 28.12 -25.05 5.17
CA LYS A 372 28.71 -26.26 4.59
C LYS A 372 27.77 -27.46 4.56
N LYS A 373 26.53 -27.33 5.07
CA LYS A 373 25.59 -28.44 5.28
C LYS A 373 26.26 -29.61 6.02
N MET A 374 26.96 -29.34 7.12
CA MET A 374 27.65 -30.35 7.94
C MET A 374 26.90 -30.59 9.25
N ASP A 375 26.78 -31.86 9.65
CA ASP A 375 26.23 -32.21 10.96
C ASP A 375 27.14 -31.71 12.09
N SER A 376 26.52 -31.24 13.18
CA SER A 376 27.24 -30.87 14.38
C SER A 376 27.96 -32.10 14.97
N PRO A 377 29.18 -31.97 15.52
CA PRO A 377 29.86 -33.07 16.21
C PRO A 377 29.05 -33.67 17.37
N TRP A 378 28.08 -32.91 17.90
CA TRP A 378 27.22 -33.32 19.01
C TRP A 378 25.85 -33.86 18.57
N ARG A 379 25.57 -33.92 17.26
CA ARG A 379 24.26 -34.27 16.70
C ARG A 379 23.77 -35.68 17.05
N ASP A 380 24.68 -36.63 17.18
CA ASP A 380 24.40 -38.05 17.46
C ASP A 380 24.71 -38.46 18.89
N ARG A 381 24.84 -37.48 19.80
CA ARG A 381 25.04 -37.78 21.22
C ARG A 381 23.84 -38.55 21.80
N PRO A 382 24.03 -39.43 22.79
CA PRO A 382 22.95 -40.19 23.40
C PRO A 382 21.82 -39.29 23.94
N ILE A 383 20.58 -39.79 23.86
CA ILE A 383 19.37 -39.09 24.34
C ILE A 383 19.54 -38.70 25.82
N GLU A 384 19.99 -39.62 26.67
CA GLU A 384 20.19 -39.39 28.10
C GLU A 384 21.22 -38.29 28.40
N GLU A 385 22.27 -38.19 27.58
CA GLU A 385 23.25 -37.12 27.70
C GLU A 385 22.63 -35.75 27.38
N SER A 386 21.82 -35.67 26.31
CA SER A 386 21.11 -34.43 25.97
C SER A 386 20.08 -34.04 27.03
N LEU A 387 19.37 -35.01 27.62
CA LEU A 387 18.41 -34.75 28.70
C LEU A 387 19.10 -34.16 29.94
N GLN A 388 20.20 -34.78 30.37
CA GLN A 388 20.97 -34.30 31.51
C GLN A 388 21.54 -32.89 31.24
N LEU A 389 22.17 -32.69 30.07
CA LEU A 389 22.74 -31.40 29.72
C LEU A 389 21.67 -30.31 29.60
N PHE A 390 20.49 -30.61 29.04
CA PHE A 390 19.42 -29.62 28.93
C PHE A 390 18.86 -29.23 30.32
N GLU A 391 18.79 -30.16 31.27
CA GLU A 391 18.47 -29.85 32.66
C GLU A 391 19.58 -29.04 33.33
N ASP A 392 20.85 -29.33 33.05
CA ASP A 392 21.98 -28.54 33.56
C ASP A 392 21.98 -27.11 32.99
N MET A 393 21.59 -26.94 31.72
CA MET A 393 21.33 -25.62 31.12
C MET A 393 20.22 -24.90 31.89
N ARG A 394 19.10 -25.57 32.17
CA ARG A 394 17.95 -25.01 32.91
C ARG A 394 18.31 -24.62 34.35
N ARG A 395 19.20 -25.38 35.00
CA ARG A 395 19.69 -25.12 36.36
C ARG A 395 20.79 -24.06 36.43
N GLY A 396 21.19 -23.51 35.28
CA GLY A 396 22.22 -22.47 35.21
C GLY A 396 23.64 -22.98 35.48
N LEU A 397 23.90 -24.27 35.27
CA LEU A 397 25.22 -24.88 35.47
C LEU A 397 26.16 -24.69 34.27
N ILE A 398 25.66 -24.16 33.15
CA ILE A 398 26.40 -23.93 31.92
C ILE A 398 26.35 -22.43 31.58
N ALA A 399 27.50 -21.86 31.20
CA ALA A 399 27.62 -20.44 30.89
C ALA A 399 26.85 -20.02 29.62
N GLU A 400 26.52 -18.73 29.51
CA GLU A 400 25.90 -18.18 28.29
C GLU A 400 26.73 -18.49 27.04
N GLY A 401 26.05 -18.91 25.97
CA GLY A 401 26.69 -19.25 24.70
C GLY A 401 27.51 -20.55 24.69
N ALA A 402 27.72 -21.21 25.84
CA ALA A 402 28.48 -22.46 25.92
C ALA A 402 27.66 -23.71 25.54
N ALA A 403 26.33 -23.61 25.51
CA ALA A 403 25.46 -24.65 24.98
C ALA A 403 24.15 -24.08 24.40
N THR A 404 23.58 -24.80 23.44
CA THR A 404 22.23 -24.54 22.89
C THR A 404 21.48 -25.85 22.72
N LEU A 405 20.15 -25.82 22.81
CA LEU A 405 19.34 -26.95 22.34
C LEU A 405 19.03 -26.73 20.85
N ARG A 406 19.26 -27.73 20.01
CA ARG A 406 18.96 -27.67 18.57
C ARG A 406 17.95 -28.76 18.19
N MET A 407 17.03 -28.40 17.31
CA MET A 407 16.13 -29.36 16.65
C MET A 407 16.96 -30.22 15.69
N LYS A 408 16.78 -31.55 15.71
CA LYS A 408 17.46 -32.50 14.82
C LYS A 408 16.61 -32.69 13.57
N GLN A 409 16.77 -31.76 12.64
CA GLN A 409 16.01 -31.68 11.39
C GLN A 409 16.82 -32.35 10.25
N ASP A 410 17.10 -31.62 9.17
CA ASP A 410 17.81 -32.11 8.00
C ASP A 410 18.88 -31.10 7.55
N MET A 411 20.13 -31.37 7.89
CA MET A 411 21.25 -30.49 7.54
C MET A 411 21.53 -30.43 6.04
N GLN A 412 21.12 -31.45 5.26
CA GLN A 412 21.32 -31.48 3.82
C GLN A 412 20.21 -30.76 3.04
N ASN A 413 19.12 -30.37 3.71
CA ASN A 413 17.98 -29.73 3.10
C ASN A 413 18.34 -28.47 2.30
N ASP A 414 17.63 -28.22 1.20
CA ASP A 414 17.81 -26.99 0.43
C ASP A 414 17.21 -25.77 1.14
N ASN A 415 16.21 -25.98 1.99
CA ASN A 415 15.70 -24.95 2.87
C ASN A 415 16.57 -24.86 4.15
N LYS A 416 17.34 -23.76 4.28
CA LYS A 416 18.20 -23.51 5.45
C LYS A 416 17.45 -23.41 6.79
N ASN A 417 16.13 -23.23 6.77
CA ASN A 417 15.29 -23.27 7.97
C ASN A 417 15.01 -24.70 8.45
N MET A 418 15.43 -25.73 7.70
CA MET A 418 15.43 -27.12 8.12
C MET A 418 16.81 -27.58 8.60
N SER A 419 17.81 -26.68 8.64
CA SER A 419 19.18 -27.01 9.05
C SER A 419 19.37 -26.81 10.55
N ASP A 420 18.91 -27.80 11.31
CA ASP A 420 18.99 -27.92 12.78
C ASP A 420 18.87 -26.58 13.52
N LEU A 421 17.67 -25.97 13.44
CA LEU A 421 17.38 -24.69 14.08
C LEU A 421 17.56 -24.76 15.61
N ILE A 422 18.01 -23.66 16.19
CA ILE A 422 18.19 -23.55 17.64
C ILE A 422 16.82 -23.42 18.30
N ALA A 423 16.52 -24.30 19.24
CA ALA A 423 15.31 -24.29 20.06
C ALA A 423 15.50 -23.46 21.33
N TYR A 424 16.62 -23.60 22.05
CA TYR A 424 16.89 -22.85 23.30
C TYR A 424 18.29 -22.28 23.36
N ARG A 425 18.40 -21.13 24.05
CA ARG A 425 19.67 -20.48 24.41
C ARG A 425 19.70 -20.18 25.91
N ILE A 426 20.91 -20.14 26.47
CA ILE A 426 21.14 -19.72 27.86
C ILE A 426 21.26 -18.21 27.92
N LYS A 427 20.53 -17.59 28.85
CA LYS A 427 20.63 -16.17 29.24
C LYS A 427 20.38 -16.04 30.74
N PHE A 428 21.23 -15.33 31.46
CA PHE A 428 21.07 -15.08 32.90
C PHE A 428 20.36 -13.75 33.21
N THR A 429 20.11 -12.93 32.20
CA THR A 429 19.26 -11.74 32.33
C THR A 429 17.87 -12.16 32.83
N PRO A 430 17.38 -11.61 33.96
CA PRO A 430 16.03 -11.88 34.44
C PRO A 430 14.96 -11.47 33.42
N HIS A 431 13.92 -12.27 33.28
CA HIS A 431 12.83 -12.00 32.36
C HIS A 431 11.89 -10.93 32.94
N PRO A 432 11.47 -9.90 32.17
CA PRO A 432 10.60 -8.84 32.67
C PRO A 432 9.23 -9.34 33.15
N HIS A 433 8.64 -10.33 32.46
CA HIS A 433 7.41 -11.01 32.88
C HIS A 433 7.63 -12.25 33.78
N ALA A 434 8.45 -13.23 33.36
CA ALA A 434 8.65 -14.50 34.08
C ALA A 434 9.68 -14.47 35.24
N GLY A 435 10.33 -13.34 35.49
CA GLY A 435 11.33 -13.18 36.55
C GLY A 435 12.61 -13.99 36.33
N ASP A 436 13.21 -14.45 37.42
CA ASP A 436 14.45 -15.24 37.46
C ASP A 436 14.21 -16.76 37.48
N LYS A 437 12.97 -17.20 37.22
CA LYS A 437 12.58 -18.62 37.20
C LYS A 437 13.29 -19.42 36.10
N TRP A 438 13.70 -18.74 35.01
CA TRP A 438 14.31 -19.36 33.84
C TRP A 438 15.64 -18.69 33.52
N CYS A 439 16.64 -19.50 33.15
CA CYS A 439 17.88 -19.04 32.54
C CYS A 439 18.14 -19.65 31.16
N ILE A 440 17.14 -20.36 30.63
CA ILE A 440 17.09 -20.83 29.25
C ILE A 440 15.82 -20.28 28.61
N TYR A 441 15.95 -19.78 27.39
CA TYR A 441 14.84 -19.15 26.68
C TYR A 441 14.66 -19.77 25.30
N PRO A 442 13.40 -20.05 24.91
CA PRO A 442 13.10 -20.60 23.61
C PRO A 442 13.38 -19.56 22.50
N SER A 443 13.75 -20.02 21.32
CA SER A 443 13.85 -19.16 20.15
C SER A 443 12.46 -18.85 19.59
N TYR A 444 12.36 -17.76 18.80
CA TYR A 444 11.16 -17.41 18.05
C TYR A 444 10.61 -18.58 17.22
N ASP A 445 11.47 -19.21 16.42
CA ASP A 445 11.08 -20.31 15.53
C ASP A 445 10.55 -21.53 16.27
N TYR A 446 10.99 -21.73 17.52
CA TYR A 446 10.52 -22.81 18.38
C TYR A 446 9.21 -22.45 19.08
N ALA A 447 9.15 -21.30 19.75
CA ALA A 447 8.01 -20.92 20.57
C ALA A 447 6.77 -20.59 19.73
N HIS A 448 6.91 -19.78 18.68
CA HIS A 448 5.78 -19.14 18.02
C HIS A 448 4.76 -20.15 17.47
N CYS A 449 5.19 -21.23 16.82
CA CYS A 449 4.27 -22.24 16.27
C CYS A 449 3.60 -23.10 17.33
N MET A 450 4.30 -23.43 18.41
CA MET A 450 3.73 -24.21 19.50
C MET A 450 2.70 -23.38 20.27
N VAL A 451 2.98 -22.11 20.55
CA VAL A 451 1.99 -21.26 21.21
C VAL A 451 0.76 -21.05 20.32
N ASP A 452 0.91 -20.94 19.00
CA ASP A 452 -0.25 -20.96 18.09
C ASP A 452 -1.08 -22.24 18.24
N SER A 453 -0.45 -23.39 18.42
CA SER A 453 -1.13 -24.67 18.67
C SER A 453 -1.85 -24.68 20.03
N LEU A 454 -1.16 -24.27 21.10
CA LEU A 454 -1.67 -24.23 22.47
C LEU A 454 -2.86 -23.27 22.61
N GLU A 455 -2.80 -22.09 21.98
CA GLU A 455 -3.89 -21.12 21.94
C GLU A 455 -5.02 -21.50 20.99
N ASN A 456 -4.93 -22.65 20.31
CA ASN A 456 -5.89 -23.12 19.32
C ASN A 456 -6.12 -22.08 18.21
N ILE A 457 -5.05 -21.50 17.68
CA ILE A 457 -5.12 -20.53 16.58
C ILE A 457 -5.62 -21.22 15.32
N THR A 458 -6.75 -20.77 14.77
CA THR A 458 -7.27 -21.28 13.50
C THR A 458 -6.47 -20.75 12.31
N HIS A 459 -6.15 -19.45 12.33
CA HIS A 459 -5.49 -18.74 11.25
C HIS A 459 -4.26 -18.01 11.80
N SER A 460 -3.09 -18.57 11.54
CA SER A 460 -1.79 -17.98 11.86
C SER A 460 -1.34 -17.11 10.69
N LEU A 461 -1.68 -15.83 10.73
CA LEU A 461 -1.42 -14.89 9.64
C LEU A 461 -0.11 -14.14 9.90
N CYS A 462 0.76 -14.06 8.91
CA CYS A 462 2.06 -13.40 9.02
C CYS A 462 2.50 -12.80 7.67
N THR A 463 3.69 -12.22 7.59
CA THR A 463 4.18 -11.59 6.36
C THR A 463 4.97 -12.58 5.49
N LEU A 464 5.02 -12.35 4.16
CA LEU A 464 5.67 -13.26 3.18
C LEU A 464 7.12 -13.61 3.47
N GLU A 465 7.84 -12.80 4.25
CA GLU A 465 9.23 -13.08 4.63
C GLU A 465 9.37 -14.32 5.53
N PHE A 466 8.27 -14.79 6.11
CA PHE A 466 8.21 -16.01 6.90
C PHE A 466 7.77 -17.24 6.08
N ASP A 467 7.43 -17.09 4.78
CA ASP A 467 6.96 -18.20 3.93
C ASP A 467 8.00 -19.34 3.87
N ILE A 468 9.29 -18.99 3.76
CA ILE A 468 10.40 -19.96 3.75
C ILE A 468 10.54 -20.74 5.08
N ARG A 469 9.93 -20.27 6.17
CA ARG A 469 9.92 -20.93 7.49
C ARG A 469 8.69 -21.80 7.71
N ARG A 470 7.75 -21.82 6.77
CA ARG A 470 6.56 -22.67 6.86
C ARG A 470 6.91 -24.16 7.03
N PRO A 471 7.89 -24.74 6.30
CA PRO A 471 8.28 -26.14 6.52
C PRO A 471 8.78 -26.41 7.94
N SER A 472 9.60 -25.52 8.51
CA SER A 472 10.11 -25.68 9.88
C SER A 472 9.04 -25.47 10.94
N TYR A 473 8.08 -24.57 10.70
CA TYR A 473 6.90 -24.37 11.53
C TYR A 473 6.12 -25.68 11.68
N TYR A 474 5.74 -26.30 10.56
CA TYR A 474 4.96 -27.54 10.60
C TYR A 474 5.77 -28.76 10.98
N TRP A 475 7.07 -28.80 10.69
CA TRP A 475 7.95 -29.90 11.14
C TRP A 475 7.84 -30.10 12.65
N LEU A 476 7.90 -29.01 13.42
CA LEU A 476 7.85 -29.05 14.87
C LEU A 476 6.50 -29.57 15.38
N LEU A 477 5.39 -29.10 14.78
CA LEU A 477 4.04 -29.51 15.17
C LEU A 477 3.78 -30.99 14.82
N VAL A 478 4.24 -31.45 13.66
CA VAL A 478 4.15 -32.86 13.25
C VAL A 478 4.99 -33.76 14.17
N ALA A 479 6.23 -33.36 14.48
CA ALA A 479 7.12 -34.11 15.37
C ALA A 479 6.53 -34.33 16.78
N LEU A 480 5.79 -33.35 17.28
CA LEU A 480 5.13 -33.38 18.58
C LEU A 480 3.69 -33.93 18.54
N GLY A 481 3.13 -34.15 17.35
CA GLY A 481 1.72 -34.58 17.21
C GLY A 481 0.71 -33.51 17.67
N LEU A 482 1.08 -32.24 17.53
CA LEU A 482 0.27 -31.09 17.93
C LEU A 482 -0.71 -30.67 16.82
N TYR A 483 -1.72 -29.88 17.21
CA TYR A 483 -2.61 -29.23 16.27
C TYR A 483 -1.83 -28.28 15.36
N GLN A 484 -2.20 -28.23 14.07
CA GLN A 484 -1.53 -27.48 13.02
C GLN A 484 -2.42 -26.32 12.55
N PRO A 485 -2.18 -25.08 13.01
CA PRO A 485 -2.88 -23.89 12.56
C PRO A 485 -2.76 -23.68 11.05
N TYR A 486 -3.79 -23.10 10.42
CA TYR A 486 -3.69 -22.66 9.03
C TYR A 486 -2.77 -21.43 8.94
N VAL A 487 -1.56 -21.63 8.43
CA VAL A 487 -0.59 -20.55 8.18
C VAL A 487 -0.84 -19.91 6.82
N TRP A 488 -0.97 -18.58 6.79
CA TRP A 488 -1.07 -17.84 5.53
C TRP A 488 -0.36 -16.48 5.60
N GLU A 489 0.46 -16.23 4.59
CA GLU A 489 1.34 -15.09 4.54
C GLU A 489 0.81 -14.03 3.58
N TYR A 490 0.85 -12.77 4.00
CA TYR A 490 0.47 -11.60 3.20
C TYR A 490 1.67 -10.70 2.89
N SER A 491 1.55 -9.91 1.83
CA SER A 491 2.55 -8.91 1.45
C SER A 491 2.71 -7.84 2.52
N ARG A 492 3.95 -7.43 2.82
CA ARG A 492 4.18 -6.28 3.70
C ARG A 492 3.59 -4.99 3.11
N LEU A 493 3.28 -4.05 3.99
CA LEU A 493 2.90 -2.71 3.59
C LEU A 493 4.16 -1.84 3.50
N ASN A 494 4.53 -1.47 2.28
CA ASN A 494 5.59 -0.52 2.00
C ASN A 494 4.98 0.75 1.41
N ILE A 495 5.32 1.91 1.97
CA ILE A 495 4.80 3.22 1.53
C ILE A 495 5.95 4.07 0.99
N SER A 496 5.69 4.84 -0.07
CA SER A 496 6.70 5.72 -0.66
C SER A 496 7.08 6.90 0.26
N HIS A 497 8.29 7.43 0.08
CA HIS A 497 8.87 8.55 0.84
C HIS A 497 8.97 8.34 2.36
N THR A 498 9.02 7.08 2.80
CA THR A 498 9.14 6.75 4.22
C THR A 498 10.08 5.56 4.45
N MET A 499 10.36 5.29 5.72
CA MET A 499 11.22 4.21 6.18
C MET A 499 10.49 3.39 7.23
N MET A 500 10.30 2.10 6.95
CA MET A 500 9.56 1.19 7.85
C MET A 500 10.48 0.27 8.67
N SER A 501 11.77 0.22 8.32
CA SER A 501 12.74 -0.60 9.04
C SER A 501 12.96 -0.05 10.45
N LYS A 502 12.66 -0.85 11.47
CA LYS A 502 12.86 -0.50 12.88
C LYS A 502 14.27 -0.01 13.20
N ARG A 503 15.30 -0.66 12.64
CA ARG A 503 16.71 -0.24 12.80
C ARG A 503 16.94 1.18 12.26
N LYS A 504 16.40 1.48 11.08
CA LYS A 504 16.56 2.78 10.42
C LYS A 504 15.71 3.86 11.14
N LEU A 505 14.51 3.52 11.59
CA LEU A 505 13.66 4.40 12.43
C LEU A 505 14.32 4.74 13.78
N ASN A 506 14.87 3.74 14.48
CA ASN A 506 15.58 3.97 15.74
C ASN A 506 16.77 4.93 15.54
N ARG A 507 17.51 4.76 14.43
CA ARG A 507 18.61 5.67 14.08
C ARG A 507 18.12 7.11 13.87
N LEU A 508 17.02 7.33 13.14
CA LEU A 508 16.44 8.66 12.94
C LEU A 508 16.10 9.36 14.27
N VAL A 509 15.52 8.61 15.21
CA VAL A 509 15.11 9.15 16.52
C VAL A 509 16.32 9.41 17.41
N THR A 510 17.22 8.43 17.55
CA THR A 510 18.38 8.52 18.45
C THR A 510 19.38 9.59 17.99
N GLU A 511 19.58 9.74 16.68
CA GLU A 511 20.43 10.78 16.10
C GLU A 511 19.71 12.14 15.93
N LYS A 512 18.45 12.26 16.40
CA LYS A 512 17.66 13.51 16.40
C LYS A 512 17.40 14.13 15.03
N TRP A 513 17.27 13.31 13.99
CA TRP A 513 16.77 13.76 12.67
C TRP A 513 15.26 14.10 12.71
N VAL A 514 14.56 13.56 13.70
CA VAL A 514 13.15 13.76 14.01
C VAL A 514 12.98 14.01 15.51
N ASP A 515 11.83 14.58 15.91
CA ASP A 515 11.61 15.02 17.30
C ASP A 515 11.48 13.84 18.28
N GLY A 516 11.03 12.68 17.80
CA GLY A 516 10.74 11.50 18.62
C GLY A 516 10.09 10.38 17.81
N TRP A 517 9.67 9.31 18.50
CA TRP A 517 8.92 8.21 17.89
C TRP A 517 7.50 8.59 17.47
N ASP A 518 6.97 9.68 18.02
CA ASP A 518 5.67 10.27 17.73
C ASP A 518 5.78 11.48 16.79
N ASP A 519 6.94 11.74 16.16
CA ASP A 519 7.08 12.82 15.18
C ASP A 519 6.08 12.63 14.01
N PRO A 520 5.26 13.65 13.67
CA PRO A 520 4.25 13.57 12.61
C PRO A 520 4.77 13.17 11.22
N ARG A 521 6.07 13.29 10.95
CA ARG A 521 6.69 12.88 9.68
C ARG A 521 6.94 11.37 9.59
N LEU A 522 6.97 10.68 10.73
CA LEU A 522 7.11 9.23 10.78
C LEU A 522 5.75 8.56 10.57
N LEU A 523 5.77 7.39 9.90
CA LEU A 523 4.58 6.52 9.80
C LEU A 523 4.51 5.52 10.96
N THR A 524 5.03 5.89 12.13
CA THR A 524 4.69 5.25 13.40
C THR A 524 3.21 5.51 13.69
N LEU A 525 2.53 4.61 14.38
CA LEU A 525 1.12 4.82 14.73
C LEU A 525 0.96 5.97 15.73
N ALA A 526 1.94 6.18 16.61
CA ALA A 526 2.04 7.35 17.46
C ALA A 526 2.18 8.64 16.62
N GLY A 527 3.09 8.67 15.64
CA GLY A 527 3.30 9.83 14.78
C GLY A 527 2.08 10.18 13.93
N LEU A 528 1.42 9.17 13.36
CA LEU A 528 0.17 9.36 12.63
C LEU A 528 -0.96 9.90 13.52
N ARG A 529 -1.10 9.38 14.74
CA ARG A 529 -2.08 9.89 15.72
C ARG A 529 -1.79 11.34 16.08
N ARG A 530 -0.54 11.68 16.40
CA ARG A 530 -0.12 13.07 16.71
C ARG A 530 -0.24 14.01 15.52
N ARG A 531 -0.05 13.50 14.29
CA ARG A 531 -0.31 14.24 13.04
C ARG A 531 -1.80 14.59 12.86
N GLY A 532 -2.72 13.92 13.55
CA GLY A 532 -4.17 14.11 13.46
C GLY A 532 -4.91 13.05 12.64
N VAL A 533 -4.21 12.02 12.19
CA VAL A 533 -4.82 10.90 11.44
C VAL A 533 -5.68 10.06 12.39
N SER A 534 -6.85 9.63 11.95
CA SER A 534 -7.72 8.73 12.71
C SER A 534 -7.43 7.25 12.41
N ALA A 535 -7.79 6.39 13.36
CA ALA A 535 -7.79 4.95 13.16
C ALA A 535 -8.70 4.52 12.00
N THR A 536 -9.86 5.15 11.86
CA THR A 536 -10.84 4.86 10.80
C THR A 536 -10.26 5.12 9.41
N ALA A 537 -9.53 6.22 9.21
CA ALA A 537 -8.88 6.52 7.94
C ALA A 537 -7.78 5.50 7.61
N ILE A 538 -6.99 5.09 8.59
CA ILE A 538 -5.95 4.06 8.43
C ILE A 538 -6.57 2.71 8.06
N ASN A 539 -7.61 2.28 8.78
CA ASN A 539 -8.33 1.03 8.51
C ASN A 539 -8.98 1.06 7.12
N SER A 540 -9.53 2.20 6.70
CA SER A 540 -10.13 2.39 5.37
C SER A 540 -9.08 2.32 4.26
N PHE A 541 -7.90 2.90 4.48
CA PHE A 541 -6.75 2.79 3.58
C PHE A 541 -6.29 1.33 3.42
N ILE A 542 -6.15 0.59 4.52
CA ILE A 542 -5.75 -0.82 4.47
C ILE A 542 -6.80 -1.66 3.75
N ARG A 543 -8.09 -1.45 4.04
CA ARG A 543 -9.20 -2.09 3.33
C ARG A 543 -9.11 -1.84 1.82
N GLY A 544 -8.86 -0.58 1.42
CA GLY A 544 -8.73 -0.20 0.02
C GLY A 544 -7.52 -0.84 -0.70
N ILE A 545 -6.42 -1.11 0.01
CA ILE A 545 -5.27 -1.85 -0.55
C ILE A 545 -5.61 -3.33 -0.73
N GLY A 546 -6.37 -3.90 0.20
CA GLY A 546 -6.72 -5.32 0.23
C GLY A 546 -5.63 -6.22 0.80
N ILE A 547 -5.95 -7.51 0.88
CA ILE A 547 -5.09 -8.56 1.43
C ILE A 547 -4.57 -9.40 0.26
N THR A 548 -3.27 -9.34 -0.02
CA THR A 548 -2.66 -9.99 -1.20
C THR A 548 -1.34 -10.68 -0.83
N ARG A 549 -0.90 -11.60 -1.70
CA ARG A 549 0.45 -12.21 -1.66
C ARG A 549 1.44 -11.57 -2.64
N SER A 550 1.08 -10.45 -3.26
CA SER A 550 1.94 -9.77 -4.22
C SER A 550 2.97 -8.91 -3.49
N ASP A 551 4.20 -9.41 -3.40
CA ASP A 551 5.30 -8.70 -2.77
C ASP A 551 5.80 -7.50 -3.64
N ASN A 552 6.56 -6.59 -3.03
CA ASN A 552 7.18 -5.42 -3.68
C ASN A 552 6.22 -4.36 -4.28
N SER A 553 4.97 -4.29 -3.83
CA SER A 553 4.11 -3.17 -4.17
C SER A 553 4.44 -1.95 -3.28
N LEU A 554 5.19 -1.00 -3.84
CA LEU A 554 5.38 0.31 -3.21
C LEU A 554 4.09 1.11 -3.34
N ILE A 555 3.36 1.26 -2.23
CA ILE A 555 2.13 2.05 -2.19
C ILE A 555 2.49 3.51 -2.07
N ARG A 556 1.96 4.36 -2.95
CA ARG A 556 2.24 5.78 -2.86
C ARG A 556 1.54 6.43 -1.65
N VAL A 557 2.25 7.32 -0.96
CA VAL A 557 1.75 8.01 0.25
C VAL A 557 0.47 8.83 0.02
N ASP A 558 0.25 9.35 -1.18
CA ASP A 558 -0.98 10.08 -1.55
C ASP A 558 -2.23 9.22 -1.44
N ARG A 559 -2.11 7.88 -1.57
CA ARG A 559 -3.24 6.99 -1.36
C ARG A 559 -3.68 6.96 0.11
N LEU A 560 -2.74 7.02 1.06
CA LEU A 560 -3.05 7.17 2.47
C LEU A 560 -3.70 8.54 2.73
N GLU A 561 -3.09 9.59 2.18
CA GLU A 561 -3.60 10.96 2.32
C GLU A 561 -4.99 11.16 1.71
N TYR A 562 -5.34 10.44 0.64
CA TYR A 562 -6.68 10.42 0.08
C TYR A 562 -7.72 9.96 1.12
N HIS A 563 -7.51 8.81 1.77
CA HIS A 563 -8.45 8.30 2.78
C HIS A 563 -8.54 9.24 4.00
N ILE A 564 -7.44 9.89 4.37
CA ILE A 564 -7.42 10.91 5.42
C ILE A 564 -8.31 12.10 5.03
N ARG A 565 -8.16 12.61 3.80
CA ARG A 565 -8.98 13.74 3.30
C ARG A 565 -10.45 13.39 3.23
N GLU A 566 -10.81 12.21 2.74
CA GLU A 566 -12.20 11.77 2.61
C GLU A 566 -12.92 11.75 3.97
N GLU A 567 -12.24 11.30 5.02
CA GLU A 567 -12.81 11.32 6.38
C GLU A 567 -12.85 12.74 6.95
N LEU A 568 -11.74 13.48 6.91
CA LEU A 568 -11.66 14.80 7.52
C LEU A 568 -12.56 15.83 6.82
N ASN A 569 -12.84 15.67 5.53
CA ASN A 569 -13.81 16.51 4.82
C ASN A 569 -15.21 16.46 5.46
N LYS A 570 -15.58 15.28 5.99
CA LYS A 570 -16.86 15.00 6.66
C LYS A 570 -16.83 15.31 8.16
N THR A 571 -15.67 15.17 8.81
CA THR A 571 -15.54 15.12 10.29
C THR A 571 -14.70 16.22 10.93
N ALA A 572 -13.90 16.99 10.19
CA ALA A 572 -13.18 18.17 10.69
C ALA A 572 -13.91 19.50 10.39
N SER A 573 -14.12 20.32 11.43
CA SER A 573 -14.91 21.56 11.31
C SER A 573 -14.11 22.66 10.59
N ARG A 574 -14.77 23.48 9.76
CA ARG A 574 -14.13 24.58 9.04
C ARG A 574 -13.95 25.79 9.93
N THR A 575 -12.77 26.39 9.84
CA THR A 575 -12.40 27.62 10.54
C THR A 575 -11.41 28.43 9.70
N MET A 576 -11.18 29.69 10.08
CA MET A 576 -10.24 30.58 9.40
C MET A 576 -8.99 30.82 10.26
N VAL A 577 -7.84 30.58 9.64
CA VAL A 577 -6.50 30.86 10.18
C VAL A 577 -5.66 31.41 9.04
N VAL A 578 -4.91 32.47 9.31
CA VAL A 578 -3.98 33.10 8.39
C VAL A 578 -2.56 32.81 8.86
N LEU A 579 -1.76 32.11 8.05
CA LEU A 579 -0.41 31.67 8.41
C LEU A 579 0.59 32.83 8.39
N HIS A 580 0.56 33.62 7.31
CA HIS A 580 1.47 34.76 7.13
C HIS A 580 0.64 36.04 7.01
N PRO A 581 0.24 36.64 8.15
CA PRO A 581 -0.71 37.75 8.15
C PRO A 581 -0.16 39.00 7.46
N LEU A 582 -0.91 39.50 6.49
CA LEU A 582 -0.75 40.81 5.88
C LEU A 582 -1.92 41.69 6.30
N LYS A 583 -1.61 42.83 6.93
CA LYS A 583 -2.61 43.75 7.47
C LYS A 583 -3.37 44.46 6.35
N VAL A 584 -4.69 44.53 6.49
CA VAL A 584 -5.60 45.25 5.61
C VAL A 584 -6.50 46.14 6.46
N VAL A 585 -6.50 47.44 6.19
CA VAL A 585 -7.34 48.44 6.87
C VAL A 585 -8.52 48.81 5.98
N ILE A 586 -9.72 48.58 6.48
CA ILE A 586 -10.98 48.93 5.82
C ILE A 586 -11.29 50.41 6.06
N THR A 587 -11.07 51.26 5.06
CA THR A 587 -11.09 52.73 5.23
C THR A 587 -12.49 53.30 5.42
N ASN A 588 -13.51 52.66 4.85
CA ASN A 588 -14.90 53.10 4.87
C ASN A 588 -15.77 52.37 5.93
N LEU A 589 -15.16 51.70 6.91
CA LEU A 589 -15.83 51.18 8.10
C LEU A 589 -15.59 52.11 9.30
N GLU A 590 -16.65 52.40 10.05
CA GLU A 590 -16.60 53.24 11.25
C GLU A 590 -15.64 52.67 12.30
N ASP A 591 -14.87 53.56 12.95
CA ASP A 591 -13.98 53.17 14.05
C ASP A 591 -14.79 52.57 15.21
N GLY A 592 -14.29 51.48 15.79
CA GLY A 592 -14.95 50.80 16.91
C GLY A 592 -16.01 49.77 16.52
N LYS A 593 -16.44 49.73 15.26
CA LYS A 593 -17.51 48.82 14.80
C LYS A 593 -16.99 47.40 14.59
N VAL A 594 -17.65 46.43 15.23
CA VAL A 594 -17.43 44.99 15.03
C VAL A 594 -18.75 44.36 14.58
N ILE A 595 -18.71 43.57 13.51
CA ILE A 595 -19.86 42.85 12.95
C ILE A 595 -19.61 41.36 13.10
N ASP A 596 -20.44 40.65 13.86
CA ASP A 596 -20.37 39.19 13.96
C ASP A 596 -21.05 38.53 12.77
N LEU A 597 -20.24 37.83 11.97
CA LEU A 597 -20.67 37.10 10.79
C LEU A 597 -20.78 35.59 11.07
N ASP A 598 -21.64 34.91 10.32
CA ASP A 598 -21.81 33.45 10.43
C ASP A 598 -20.92 32.70 9.43
N GLY A 599 -19.93 31.98 9.97
CA GLY A 599 -19.10 31.04 9.22
C GLY A 599 -19.67 29.62 9.30
N LYS A 600 -19.75 28.89 8.19
CA LYS A 600 -20.29 27.52 8.15
C LYS A 600 -19.20 26.49 8.53
N LYS A 601 -19.49 25.56 9.44
CA LYS A 601 -18.54 24.52 9.89
C LYS A 601 -18.39 23.34 8.92
N TRP A 602 -19.46 22.96 8.22
CA TRP A 602 -19.49 21.77 7.33
C TRP A 602 -20.08 22.11 5.96
N PRO A 603 -19.72 21.44 4.85
CA PRO A 603 -20.29 21.74 3.54
C PRO A 603 -21.79 21.43 3.54
N ASP A 604 -22.13 20.30 4.16
CA ASP A 604 -23.48 19.73 4.19
C ASP A 604 -24.21 20.00 5.51
N ALA A 605 -23.70 20.95 6.33
CA ALA A 605 -24.36 21.31 7.58
C ALA A 605 -25.78 21.83 7.29
N PRO A 606 -26.82 21.36 8.03
CA PRO A 606 -28.18 21.89 7.91
C PRO A 606 -28.19 23.41 8.14
N ALA A 607 -28.81 24.15 7.23
CA ALA A 607 -28.85 25.62 7.31
C ALA A 607 -29.69 26.12 8.50
N ASP A 608 -30.59 25.29 9.00
CA ASP A 608 -31.57 25.65 10.03
C ASP A 608 -31.04 25.41 11.46
N GLU A 609 -29.86 24.80 11.59
CA GLU A 609 -29.24 24.49 12.88
C GLU A 609 -28.18 25.53 13.27
N ALA A 610 -28.33 26.17 14.42
CA ALA A 610 -27.35 27.14 14.92
C ALA A 610 -25.95 26.51 15.16
N SER A 611 -25.89 25.21 15.47
CA SER A 611 -24.65 24.44 15.67
C SER A 611 -23.79 24.36 14.40
N SER A 612 -24.40 24.50 13.22
CA SER A 612 -23.77 24.51 11.90
C SER A 612 -22.86 25.71 11.66
N TYR A 613 -22.99 26.74 12.48
CA TYR A 613 -22.28 28.01 12.33
C TYR A 613 -21.35 28.30 13.51
N TYR A 614 -20.36 29.16 13.26
CA TYR A 614 -19.54 29.80 14.27
C TYR A 614 -19.46 31.30 13.96
N LYS A 615 -19.30 32.12 15.00
CA LYS A 615 -19.19 33.57 14.84
C LYS A 615 -17.78 33.96 14.43
N VAL A 616 -17.70 34.87 13.47
CA VAL A 616 -16.47 35.46 12.95
C VAL A 616 -16.58 36.98 13.06
N PRO A 617 -15.74 37.65 13.88
CA PRO A 617 -15.77 39.10 13.97
C PRO A 617 -15.20 39.73 12.70
N PHE A 618 -15.91 40.71 12.14
CA PHE A 618 -15.43 41.60 11.08
C PHE A 618 -15.28 43.01 11.64
N SER A 619 -14.07 43.55 11.57
CA SER A 619 -13.74 44.88 12.09
C SER A 619 -12.90 45.66 11.08
N LYS A 620 -12.46 46.87 11.46
CA LYS A 620 -11.72 47.77 10.57
C LYS A 620 -10.38 47.19 10.14
N THR A 621 -9.72 46.44 11.01
CA THR A 621 -8.44 45.81 10.73
C THR A 621 -8.65 44.32 10.49
N VAL A 622 -8.38 43.88 9.27
CA VAL A 622 -8.41 42.46 8.89
C VAL A 622 -7.03 42.02 8.41
N TYR A 623 -6.78 40.73 8.43
CA TYR A 623 -5.54 40.10 8.02
C TYR A 623 -5.86 39.01 7.00
N ILE A 624 -5.08 38.98 5.93
CA ILE A 624 -5.14 37.97 4.86
C ILE A 624 -3.77 37.32 4.70
N GLU A 625 -3.66 36.25 3.92
CA GLU A 625 -2.34 35.70 3.61
C GLU A 625 -1.51 36.69 2.80
N LYS A 626 -0.22 36.80 3.10
CA LYS A 626 0.73 37.60 2.30
C LYS A 626 0.73 37.18 0.83
N THR A 627 0.49 35.90 0.52
CA THR A 627 0.39 35.39 -0.86
C THR A 627 -0.90 35.78 -1.59
N ASP A 628 -1.93 36.22 -0.86
CA ASP A 628 -3.21 36.67 -1.43
C ASP A 628 -3.20 38.13 -1.90
N PHE A 629 -2.05 38.81 -1.78
CA PHE A 629 -1.79 40.10 -2.40
C PHE A 629 -0.59 40.05 -3.35
N ARG A 630 -0.63 40.84 -4.42
CA ARG A 630 0.54 41.15 -5.25
C ARG A 630 0.40 42.50 -5.96
N MET A 631 1.53 43.09 -6.33
CA MET A 631 1.58 44.39 -7.00
C MET A 631 1.03 44.39 -8.43
N LYS A 632 1.29 43.34 -9.21
CA LYS A 632 0.90 43.26 -10.62
C LYS A 632 -0.21 42.24 -10.81
N ASP A 633 -1.34 42.67 -11.37
CA ASP A 633 -2.42 41.75 -11.73
C ASP A 633 -2.14 40.97 -13.04
N SER A 634 -2.91 39.90 -13.26
CA SER A 634 -2.81 38.89 -14.31
C SER A 634 -4.12 38.10 -14.31
N LYS A 635 -4.52 37.61 -15.48
CA LYS A 635 -5.85 37.02 -15.71
C LYS A 635 -6.12 35.76 -14.88
N ASP A 636 -5.08 35.06 -14.46
CA ASP A 636 -5.10 33.77 -13.76
C ASP A 636 -5.05 33.87 -12.23
N TYR A 637 -4.95 35.09 -11.69
CA TYR A 637 -4.91 35.30 -10.25
C TYR A 637 -6.23 35.80 -9.72
N TYR A 638 -6.62 35.27 -8.59
CA TYR A 638 -7.87 35.62 -7.93
C TYR A 638 -7.65 36.23 -6.54
N GLY A 639 -6.43 36.68 -6.23
CA GLY A 639 -6.16 37.49 -5.03
C GLY A 639 -6.34 39.00 -5.27
N LEU A 640 -5.92 39.79 -4.29
CA LEU A 640 -5.93 41.25 -4.32
C LEU A 640 -4.71 41.82 -5.05
N ALA A 641 -4.95 42.93 -5.72
CA ALA A 641 -3.94 43.77 -6.35
C ALA A 641 -4.45 45.22 -6.33
N PRO A 642 -3.60 46.24 -6.52
CA PRO A 642 -4.05 47.63 -6.56
C PRO A 642 -5.23 47.84 -7.52
N GLY A 643 -6.34 48.41 -7.02
CA GLY A 643 -7.57 48.65 -7.77
C GLY A 643 -8.47 47.41 -7.99
N LYS A 644 -8.03 46.22 -7.60
CA LYS A 644 -8.77 44.96 -7.76
C LYS A 644 -9.57 44.60 -6.51
N SER A 645 -10.71 43.92 -6.72
CA SER A 645 -11.57 43.43 -5.65
C SER A 645 -11.46 41.91 -5.42
N ALA A 646 -11.61 41.48 -4.17
CA ALA A 646 -11.72 40.08 -3.76
C ALA A 646 -12.80 39.93 -2.66
N LEU A 647 -13.46 38.78 -2.58
CA LEU A 647 -14.45 38.49 -1.55
C LEU A 647 -13.75 37.94 -0.30
N LEU A 648 -14.00 38.55 0.85
CA LEU A 648 -13.67 37.95 2.13
C LEU A 648 -14.70 36.86 2.44
N ARG A 649 -14.24 35.63 2.66
CA ARG A 649 -15.11 34.46 2.91
C ARG A 649 -16.07 34.73 4.07
N TYR A 650 -17.36 34.46 3.87
CA TYR A 650 -18.47 34.76 4.80
C TYR A 650 -18.75 36.25 5.07
N ALA A 651 -17.99 37.17 4.47
CA ALA A 651 -18.09 38.61 4.73
C ALA A 651 -18.49 39.39 3.46
N PHE A 652 -17.70 40.43 3.15
CA PHE A 652 -17.97 41.41 2.11
C PHE A 652 -16.84 41.42 1.06
N PRO A 653 -17.14 41.79 -0.20
CA PRO A 653 -16.10 42.16 -1.16
C PRO A 653 -15.31 43.36 -0.66
N ILE A 654 -13.99 43.34 -0.84
CA ILE A 654 -13.09 44.45 -0.56
C ILE A 654 -12.31 44.83 -1.82
N LYS A 655 -12.04 46.12 -2.01
CA LYS A 655 -11.26 46.67 -3.13
C LYS A 655 -10.01 47.37 -2.59
N CYS A 656 -8.83 46.96 -3.07
CA CYS A 656 -7.58 47.62 -2.70
C CYS A 656 -7.53 49.04 -3.27
N THR A 657 -7.36 50.04 -2.41
CA THR A 657 -7.28 51.46 -2.77
C THR A 657 -5.85 51.99 -2.65
N GLU A 658 -5.09 51.55 -1.64
CA GLU A 658 -3.74 52.03 -1.36
C GLU A 658 -2.86 50.89 -0.82
N VAL A 659 -1.54 51.00 -1.03
CA VAL A 659 -0.53 50.06 -0.53
C VAL A 659 0.49 50.87 0.27
N ILE A 660 0.77 50.44 1.50
CA ILE A 660 1.73 51.05 2.40
C ILE A 660 2.99 50.18 2.47
N TYR A 661 4.14 50.80 2.24
CA TYR A 661 5.44 50.16 2.26
C TYR A 661 6.12 50.35 3.61
N GLY A 662 6.93 49.36 4.02
CA GLY A 662 7.84 49.48 5.14
C GLY A 662 9.11 50.25 4.77
N ASP A 663 10.14 50.06 5.58
CA ASP A 663 11.44 50.74 5.38
C ASP A 663 12.10 50.38 4.03
N ASN A 664 11.80 49.18 3.52
CA ASN A 664 12.21 48.74 2.19
C ASN A 664 11.06 48.89 1.18
N PRO A 665 11.30 49.40 -0.04
CA PRO A 665 10.27 49.57 -1.07
C PRO A 665 9.54 48.28 -1.50
N ASP A 666 10.15 47.12 -1.26
CA ASP A 666 9.58 45.82 -1.60
C ASP A 666 8.84 45.14 -0.44
N ASP A 667 8.89 45.72 0.77
CA ASP A 667 8.19 45.18 1.94
C ASP A 667 6.83 45.85 2.13
N ILE A 668 5.78 45.11 1.85
CA ILE A 668 4.40 45.58 1.98
C ILE A 668 3.93 45.26 3.39
N VAL A 669 3.68 46.32 4.17
CA VAL A 669 3.32 46.20 5.60
C VAL A 669 1.82 46.35 5.83
N GLU A 670 1.13 47.13 4.99
CA GLU A 670 -0.30 47.37 5.12
C GLU A 670 -0.96 47.63 3.75
N ILE A 671 -2.17 47.13 3.58
CA ILE A 671 -3.05 47.46 2.45
C ILE A 671 -4.21 48.28 3.00
N ARG A 672 -4.64 49.30 2.26
CA ARG A 672 -5.93 49.95 2.53
C ARG A 672 -6.95 49.53 1.48
N ALA A 673 -8.15 49.23 1.95
CA ALA A 673 -9.22 48.75 1.10
C ALA A 673 -10.57 49.34 1.51
N GLU A 674 -11.49 49.40 0.55
CA GLU A 674 -12.89 49.73 0.81
C GLU A 674 -13.75 48.47 0.71
N TYR A 675 -14.66 48.26 1.65
CA TYR A 675 -15.62 47.15 1.60
C TYR A 675 -16.94 47.57 0.93
N ASP A 676 -17.60 46.62 0.29
CA ASP A 676 -18.91 46.78 -0.33
C ASP A 676 -20.02 46.13 0.55
N PRO A 677 -20.75 46.91 1.37
CA PRO A 677 -21.82 46.40 2.21
C PRO A 677 -23.00 45.85 1.41
N SER A 678 -23.21 46.33 0.18
CA SER A 678 -24.32 45.92 -0.69
C SER A 678 -24.09 44.56 -1.35
N LYS A 679 -22.83 44.05 -1.31
CA LYS A 679 -22.39 42.82 -1.97
C LYS A 679 -22.75 42.78 -3.47
N THR A 680 -22.81 43.94 -4.12
CA THR A 680 -23.14 44.06 -5.56
C THR A 680 -21.96 43.65 -6.43
N SER A 681 -20.73 43.90 -5.96
CA SER A 681 -19.52 43.40 -6.59
C SER A 681 -19.35 41.89 -6.39
N LYS A 682 -19.20 41.15 -7.49
CA LYS A 682 -18.99 39.69 -7.50
C LYS A 682 -17.58 39.35 -7.98
N PRO A 683 -16.53 39.57 -7.17
CA PRO A 683 -15.17 39.24 -7.55
C PRO A 683 -15.01 37.72 -7.73
N LYS A 684 -14.08 37.32 -8.60
CA LYS A 684 -13.77 35.89 -8.85
C LYS A 684 -13.07 35.22 -7.66
N GLY A 685 -12.35 36.01 -6.87
CA GLY A 685 -11.55 35.56 -5.75
C GLY A 685 -12.32 35.49 -4.44
N VAL A 686 -12.08 34.43 -3.66
CA VAL A 686 -12.57 34.30 -2.29
C VAL A 686 -11.38 34.00 -1.38
N LEU A 687 -11.11 34.90 -0.42
CA LEU A 687 -9.98 34.85 0.50
C LEU A 687 -10.47 34.45 1.90
N HIS A 688 -9.71 33.62 2.60
CA HIS A 688 -9.87 33.50 4.05
C HIS A 688 -9.16 34.67 4.72
N TRP A 689 -9.61 35.01 5.92
CA TRP A 689 -9.16 36.19 6.64
C TRP A 689 -9.44 36.01 8.13
N VAL A 690 -8.78 36.83 8.94
CA VAL A 690 -9.04 36.97 10.39
C VAL A 690 -9.03 38.46 10.70
N ALA A 691 -9.80 38.92 11.68
CA ALA A 691 -9.78 40.33 12.10
C ALA A 691 -9.47 40.49 13.57
N GLU A 692 -9.17 41.73 13.96
CA GLU A 692 -9.16 42.15 15.35
C GLU A 692 -10.56 41.88 15.95
N PRO A 693 -10.68 41.08 17.01
CA PRO A 693 -11.97 40.75 17.62
C PRO A 693 -12.63 41.94 18.31
N ALA A 694 -11.82 42.90 18.74
CA ALA A 694 -12.25 44.18 19.29
C ALA A 694 -11.22 45.25 18.91
N PRO A 695 -11.59 46.54 18.92
CA PRO A 695 -10.68 47.63 18.54
C PRO A 695 -9.38 47.60 19.36
N GLY A 696 -8.24 47.50 18.68
CA GLY A 696 -6.92 47.48 19.32
C GLY A 696 -6.56 46.16 20.01
N VAL A 697 -7.36 45.11 19.84
CA VAL A 697 -7.06 43.75 20.33
C VAL A 697 -6.54 42.93 19.16
N GLU A 698 -5.32 42.39 19.28
CA GLU A 698 -4.77 41.52 18.24
C GLU A 698 -5.56 40.20 18.12
N PRO A 699 -5.60 39.59 16.92
CA PRO A 699 -6.14 38.25 16.76
C PRO A 699 -5.45 37.19 17.61
N LEU A 700 -6.13 36.06 17.82
CA LEU A 700 -5.58 34.91 18.55
C LEU A 700 -4.32 34.40 17.83
N LYS A 701 -3.17 34.41 18.52
CA LYS A 701 -1.89 33.91 18.00
C LYS A 701 -1.78 32.40 18.21
N VAL A 702 -1.39 31.68 17.16
CA VAL A 702 -1.24 30.22 17.20
C VAL A 702 0.06 29.79 16.50
N GLU A 703 0.66 28.69 16.95
CA GLU A 703 1.78 28.05 16.28
C GLU A 703 1.27 26.99 15.30
N ILE A 704 1.71 27.06 14.04
CA ILE A 704 1.34 26.10 13.00
C ILE A 704 2.58 25.34 12.54
N ARG A 705 2.50 24.01 12.51
CA ARG A 705 3.56 23.12 12.03
C ARG A 705 3.14 22.51 10.71
N LEU A 706 3.84 22.86 9.65
CA LEU A 706 3.61 22.36 8.30
C LEU A 706 4.59 21.22 8.03
N PHE A 707 4.06 20.05 7.68
CA PHE A 707 4.85 18.87 7.37
C PHE A 707 4.82 18.54 5.89
N GLU A 708 5.99 18.23 5.33
CA GLU A 708 6.18 17.66 4.00
C GLU A 708 6.76 16.24 4.12
N LYS A 709 6.92 15.56 2.99
CA LYS A 709 7.56 14.24 2.92
C LYS A 709 8.95 14.30 3.57
N LEU A 710 9.24 13.33 4.44
CA LEU A 710 10.52 13.25 5.16
C LEU A 710 11.69 12.96 4.22
N PHE A 711 11.47 12.14 3.20
CA PHE A 711 12.47 11.75 2.20
C PHE A 711 12.11 12.30 0.83
N LEU A 712 13.12 12.76 0.09
CA LEU A 712 12.96 13.28 -1.27
C LEU A 712 12.65 12.15 -2.26
N SER A 713 13.34 11.02 -2.13
CA SER A 713 13.17 9.86 -3.00
C SER A 713 11.90 9.07 -2.67
N GLU A 714 11.28 8.48 -3.68
CA GLU A 714 10.09 7.62 -3.48
C GLU A 714 10.40 6.36 -2.69
N ASN A 715 11.60 5.80 -2.86
CA ASN A 715 12.04 4.60 -2.13
C ASN A 715 13.43 4.83 -1.49
N PRO A 716 13.49 5.53 -0.34
CA PRO A 716 14.76 5.79 0.35
C PRO A 716 15.41 4.51 0.91
N ALA A 717 14.67 3.40 1.01
CA ALA A 717 15.18 2.16 1.59
C ALA A 717 16.28 1.50 0.73
N GLU A 718 16.26 1.74 -0.59
CA GLU A 718 17.20 1.21 -1.59
C GLU A 718 18.46 2.08 -1.77
N LEU A 719 18.53 3.24 -1.10
CA LEU A 719 19.69 4.12 -1.17
C LEU A 719 20.78 3.65 -0.21
N GLU A 720 22.04 3.71 -0.66
CA GLU A 720 23.20 3.49 0.20
C GLU A 720 23.30 4.58 1.29
N ASP A 721 23.31 5.86 0.86
CA ASP A 721 23.19 7.01 1.75
C ASP A 721 21.76 7.54 1.80
N TRP A 722 20.90 6.81 2.53
CA TRP A 722 19.51 7.20 2.73
C TRP A 722 19.33 8.37 3.72
N LEU A 723 20.34 8.72 4.53
CA LEU A 723 20.26 9.87 5.44
C LEU A 723 20.45 11.18 4.68
N GLY A 724 21.30 11.21 3.65
CA GLY A 724 21.45 12.35 2.75
C GLY A 724 20.19 12.68 1.95
N ASP A 725 19.23 11.76 1.85
CA ASP A 725 17.94 11.96 1.14
C ASP A 725 16.85 12.63 1.99
N ILE A 726 17.15 12.97 3.26
CA ILE A 726 16.20 13.66 4.13
C ILE A 726 15.91 15.06 3.56
N ASN A 727 14.62 15.38 3.45
CA ASN A 727 14.14 16.67 2.98
C ASN A 727 14.36 17.75 4.06
N PRO A 728 15.20 18.78 3.79
CA PRO A 728 15.43 19.87 4.75
C PRO A 728 14.20 20.73 4.99
N HIS A 729 13.22 20.69 4.08
CA HIS A 729 11.94 21.38 4.17
C HIS A 729 10.80 20.45 4.64
N SER A 730 11.14 19.30 5.27
CA SER A 730 10.13 18.35 5.77
C SER A 730 9.27 18.90 6.91
N LYS A 731 9.72 19.95 7.60
CA LYS A 731 9.02 20.62 8.70
C LYS A 731 9.27 22.13 8.64
N GLU A 732 8.20 22.90 8.65
CA GLU A 732 8.21 24.36 8.80
C GLU A 732 7.35 24.74 10.02
N VAL A 733 7.85 25.66 10.86
CA VAL A 733 7.16 26.13 12.06
C VAL A 733 6.83 27.61 11.91
N VAL A 734 5.54 27.93 11.87
CA VAL A 734 5.00 29.28 11.76
C VAL A 734 4.47 29.70 13.14
N LYS A 735 5.21 30.58 13.84
CA LYS A 735 4.89 31.00 15.22
C LYS A 735 3.88 32.16 15.32
N GLY A 736 3.66 32.89 14.23
CA GLY A 736 2.91 34.15 14.20
C GLY A 736 1.63 34.08 13.40
N ALA A 737 0.99 32.92 13.30
CA ALA A 737 -0.27 32.78 12.59
C ALA A 737 -1.43 33.37 13.41
N TYR A 738 -2.41 33.94 12.73
CA TYR A 738 -3.59 34.55 13.33
C TYR A 738 -4.82 33.69 13.10
N ALA A 739 -5.58 33.44 14.16
CA ALA A 739 -6.76 32.58 14.18
C ALA A 739 -8.00 33.36 14.65
N VAL A 740 -9.18 32.88 14.26
CA VAL A 740 -10.44 33.37 14.81
C VAL A 740 -10.53 33.09 16.33
N PRO A 741 -11.20 33.95 17.12
CA PRO A 741 -11.28 33.79 18.57
C PRO A 741 -11.90 32.48 19.04
N SER A 742 -12.82 31.90 18.24
CA SER A 742 -13.49 30.64 18.57
C SER A 742 -12.54 29.44 18.67
N LEU A 743 -11.30 29.56 18.17
CA LEU A 743 -10.28 28.52 18.33
C LEU A 743 -9.61 28.52 19.72
N ALA A 744 -9.83 29.53 20.57
CA ALA A 744 -9.24 29.59 21.90
C ALA A 744 -9.63 28.41 22.81
N THR A 745 -10.76 27.76 22.53
CA THR A 745 -11.25 26.59 23.29
C THR A 745 -10.89 25.26 22.64
N ALA A 746 -10.03 25.25 21.62
CA ALA A 746 -9.62 24.01 20.96
C ALA A 746 -8.81 23.13 21.92
N VAL A 747 -9.12 21.84 21.95
CA VAL A 747 -8.48 20.86 22.84
C VAL A 747 -7.85 19.71 22.07
N LEU A 748 -6.98 18.95 22.75
CA LEU A 748 -6.35 17.77 22.16
C LEU A 748 -7.41 16.81 21.61
N GLY A 749 -7.23 16.39 20.35
CA GLY A 749 -8.19 15.54 19.64
C GLY A 749 -9.08 16.31 18.65
N ASP A 750 -9.22 17.63 18.80
CA ASP A 750 -9.93 18.46 17.85
C ASP A 750 -9.20 18.52 16.50
N LYS A 751 -10.01 18.50 15.43
CA LYS A 751 -9.55 18.57 14.05
C LYS A 751 -10.34 19.61 13.28
N PHE A 752 -9.61 20.37 12.49
CA PHE A 752 -10.16 21.49 11.74
C PHE A 752 -9.73 21.44 10.29
N GLN A 753 -10.61 21.85 9.39
CA GLN A 753 -10.21 22.31 8.07
C GLN A 753 -9.93 23.81 8.18
N PHE A 754 -8.67 24.21 8.03
CA PHE A 754 -8.34 25.62 7.85
C PHE A 754 -8.64 25.98 6.41
N GLU A 755 -9.55 26.93 6.23
CA GLU A 755 -10.06 27.31 4.92
C GLU A 755 -8.92 27.60 3.94
N ARG A 756 -8.99 26.99 2.74
CA ARG A 756 -7.99 27.04 1.65
C ARG A 756 -6.61 26.42 1.95
N LEU A 757 -6.28 26.08 3.19
CA LEU A 757 -4.93 25.64 3.59
C LEU A 757 -4.80 24.11 3.67
N GLY A 758 -5.73 23.44 4.36
CA GLY A 758 -5.62 22.01 4.64
C GLY A 758 -6.39 21.59 5.88
N TYR A 759 -6.13 20.37 6.32
CA TYR A 759 -6.63 19.83 7.57
C TYR A 759 -5.55 19.85 8.64
N PHE A 760 -5.93 20.22 9.84
CA PHE A 760 -5.05 20.44 10.98
C PHE A 760 -5.63 19.81 12.24
N ALA A 761 -4.77 19.38 13.14
CA ALA A 761 -5.14 18.85 14.45
C ALA A 761 -4.37 19.57 15.55
N VAL A 762 -4.99 19.70 16.73
CA VAL A 762 -4.35 20.25 17.92
C VAL A 762 -3.22 19.30 18.36
N ASP A 763 -2.01 19.84 18.50
CA ASP A 763 -0.84 19.09 18.95
C ASP A 763 -0.80 18.96 20.48
N THR A 764 -0.14 17.92 20.97
CA THR A 764 0.08 17.66 22.40
C THR A 764 0.88 18.76 23.11
N ASP A 765 1.66 19.56 22.37
CA ASP A 765 2.40 20.69 22.93
C ASP A 765 1.51 21.93 23.18
N SER A 766 0.20 21.84 22.92
CA SER A 766 -0.74 22.93 23.17
C SER A 766 -1.00 23.10 24.67
N THR A 767 -0.99 24.35 25.13
CA THR A 767 -1.41 24.77 26.48
C THR A 767 -2.51 25.82 26.38
N PRO A 768 -3.22 26.16 27.48
CA PRO A 768 -4.22 27.23 27.47
C PRO A 768 -3.70 28.58 26.97
N GLU A 769 -2.41 28.85 27.12
CA GLU A 769 -1.74 30.09 26.70
C GLU A 769 -1.14 29.99 25.29
N LYS A 770 -0.92 28.78 24.78
CA LYS A 770 -0.25 28.53 23.51
C LYS A 770 -0.89 27.37 22.76
N LEU A 771 -1.69 27.68 21.74
CA LEU A 771 -2.23 26.66 20.85
C LEU A 771 -1.24 26.30 19.74
N VAL A 772 -1.06 25.00 19.53
CA VAL A 772 -0.18 24.44 18.50
C VAL A 772 -1.00 23.53 17.60
N PHE A 773 -0.91 23.72 16.29
CA PHE A 773 -1.60 22.88 15.32
C PHE A 773 -0.64 22.23 14.33
N ASN A 774 -0.84 20.94 14.08
CA ASN A 774 -0.12 20.16 13.09
C ASN A 774 -0.93 20.07 11.81
N ARG A 775 -0.31 20.32 10.64
CA ARG A 775 -0.94 20.02 9.35
C ARG A 775 -1.03 18.51 9.16
N THR A 776 -2.25 17.97 9.20
CA THR A 776 -2.51 16.57 8.93
C THR A 776 -2.33 16.25 7.45
N VAL A 777 -3.00 17.00 6.57
CA VAL A 777 -2.92 16.80 5.11
C VAL A 777 -3.40 18.05 4.36
N THR A 778 -2.89 18.27 3.14
CA THR A 778 -3.35 19.34 2.24
C THR A 778 -4.74 19.04 1.66
N LEU A 779 -5.46 20.08 1.18
CA LEU A 779 -6.79 19.92 0.58
C LEU A 779 -6.80 19.12 -0.73
N ARG A 780 -5.70 19.18 -1.48
CA ARG A 780 -5.52 18.50 -2.77
C ARG A 780 -4.11 17.94 -2.85
N ASP A 781 -3.94 16.90 -3.66
CA ASP A 781 -2.61 16.41 -4.00
C ASP A 781 -1.80 17.52 -4.69
N SER A 782 -0.59 17.77 -4.20
CA SER A 782 0.35 18.75 -4.75
C SER A 782 1.05 18.30 -6.03
N TYR A 783 0.61 17.18 -6.62
CA TYR A 783 1.25 16.58 -7.80
C TYR A 783 1.06 17.46 -9.04
N GLY A 784 2.11 18.25 -9.35
CA GLY A 784 2.20 19.08 -10.55
C GLY A 784 2.68 20.53 -10.35
N LYS A 785 2.90 21.00 -9.11
CA LYS A 785 3.31 22.40 -8.86
C LYS A 785 4.68 22.62 -8.20
N ALA A 786 5.49 21.58 -8.03
CA ALA A 786 6.88 21.72 -7.59
C ALA A 786 7.81 21.94 -8.80
N GLY A 787 7.74 23.12 -9.41
CA GLY A 787 8.92 23.74 -10.01
C GLY A 787 9.58 24.59 -8.93
N PRO A 788 10.91 24.80 -8.95
CA PRO A 788 11.55 25.69 -7.99
C PRO A 788 10.90 27.07 -8.13
N LYS A 789 10.40 27.59 -7.02
CA LYS A 789 10.11 29.01 -6.87
C LYS A 789 11.33 29.71 -6.34
#